data_AF-A0A7M1AZJ3-F1
#
_entry.id   AF-A0A7M1AZJ3-F1
#
_cell.length_a   1.000
_cell.length_b   1.000
_cell.length_c   1.000
_cell.angle_alpha   90.00
_cell.angle_beta   90.00
_cell.angle_gamma   90.00
#
_symmetry.space_group_name_H-M   'P 1'
#
loop_
_entity.id
_entity.type
_entity.pdbx_description
1 polymer ?
#
loop_
_entity_poly.entity_id
_entity_poly.type
_entity_poly.pdbx_seq_one_letter_code
_entity_poly.pdbx_strand_id
1 'polypeptide(L)'
;MSKVYFSTWNGELVNNVGKPQEEWEESAYNLPAQYDDHRSSRAFIGWDGVTLFDEDVDVIRLAMEYAAQYQEYSEACGRCAPGRWGGRILYDQLDKIARGEGEVADLDHLKEIGKSMQITSKCEIGKTVPNPILDLMTHFEDTFLECINEKKPSKHYNADASYIAKITAPCTDACPAHVDIPGYIEGVRDLRFDDSLEATRQTMPLAHTCGRVCPHPCEDACRRTNLDEPISIMALKRLGADYETDHGYDFFHPMEKKAPTGKKIAVIGAGPAGLTTAYYTAAEGIEVDCYEELPVLGGEVTVGVPEYRMPWDKYQEDIECVRDMGVNFITNRKITADDMRQFEKDYDAVMVATGTRISKKVRCDNEREEIKGYWGAIDFLDWVNLYEKFDIKTPKEVQEKQMLPTDHVDLTGKTVVCVGGGFTSMDVVRCSIRAGAKKVYMVYRRDEKTIIRNTTYEEYHEAVEEGVEFLFHSAVNKITTDENDVLTELLVDKFELVPDPDGGRPNLEKIEGASYTIEADYLIPAVSQSADLDLLPEEWDIEMTSWATIKTNGKDYMTSRKGIFASGDCEYGPMTIVNAVGQAKRAASVMSRYVEDGEITLTDEEIMEDHLMKLKVYDKNEKITGWLPGLPREQAEVLDVDVRKDNNKEVNLGFTQDQALTEAERCMRCYYIAMVQA
;
A
#
# COMPACT_ATOMS: atom_id res chain seq x y z
N MET A 1 18.89 18.06 2.27
CA MET A 1 19.81 18.38 1.17
C MET A 1 21.21 18.02 1.64
N SER A 2 21.95 17.34 0.78
CA SER A 2 23.25 16.75 1.12
C SER A 2 24.32 17.42 0.28
N LYS A 3 25.48 17.73 0.87
CA LYS A 3 26.65 18.16 0.12
C LYS A 3 27.08 17.03 -0.81
N VAL A 4 27.30 17.35 -2.09
CA VAL A 4 27.69 16.36 -3.10
C VAL A 4 29.00 16.78 -3.73
N TYR A 5 29.86 15.80 -4.02
CA TYR A 5 31.08 16.03 -4.79
C TYR A 5 30.75 16.26 -6.28
N PHE A 6 29.83 15.45 -6.80
CA PHE A 6 29.34 15.51 -8.17
C PHE A 6 27.92 14.96 -8.25
N SER A 7 27.05 15.53 -9.08
CA SER A 7 25.72 14.99 -9.36
C SER A 7 25.26 15.32 -10.77
N THR A 8 24.57 14.39 -11.43
CA THR A 8 23.74 14.61 -12.64
C THR A 8 22.27 14.25 -12.43
N TRP A 9 21.89 13.91 -11.19
CA TRP A 9 20.57 13.34 -10.88
C TRP A 9 19.42 14.23 -11.36
N ASN A 10 18.51 13.65 -12.14
CA ASN A 10 17.31 14.31 -12.69
C ASN A 10 17.66 15.63 -13.41
N GLY A 11 18.73 15.59 -14.21
CA GLY A 11 19.21 16.72 -15.01
C GLY A 11 19.88 17.86 -14.23
N GLU A 12 20.02 17.74 -12.90
CA GLU A 12 20.75 18.70 -12.07
C GLU A 12 22.25 18.40 -12.13
N LEU A 13 23.02 19.30 -12.78
CA LEU A 13 24.48 19.23 -12.76
C LEU A 13 25.05 20.00 -11.57
N VAL A 14 25.54 19.29 -10.56
CA VAL A 14 26.38 19.85 -9.48
C VAL A 14 27.80 19.34 -9.68
N ASN A 15 28.78 20.23 -9.80
CA ASN A 15 30.18 19.85 -10.01
C ASN A 15 31.11 20.59 -9.04
N ASN A 16 31.57 19.86 -8.02
CA ASN A 16 32.52 20.33 -7.02
C ASN A 16 33.89 19.65 -7.15
N VAL A 17 34.18 19.03 -8.29
CA VAL A 17 35.48 18.39 -8.57
C VAL A 17 36.61 19.41 -8.42
N GLY A 18 37.56 19.10 -7.55
CA GLY A 18 38.72 19.96 -7.24
C GLY A 18 38.43 21.13 -6.29
N LYS A 19 37.20 21.29 -5.79
CA LYS A 19 36.85 22.27 -4.75
C LYS A 19 37.01 21.65 -3.35
N PRO A 20 37.41 22.45 -2.33
CA PRO A 20 37.45 21.97 -0.95
C PRO A 20 36.04 21.67 -0.42
N GLN A 21 35.90 20.70 0.50
CA GLN A 21 34.62 20.17 0.98
C GLN A 21 33.71 21.23 1.63
N GLU A 22 34.29 22.30 2.18
CA GLU A 22 33.55 23.41 2.75
C GLU A 22 32.73 24.15 1.70
N GLU A 23 33.20 24.18 0.46
CA GLU A 23 32.59 24.89 -0.69
C GLU A 23 31.64 24.01 -1.50
N TRP A 24 31.46 22.74 -1.14
CA TRP A 24 30.57 21.85 -1.87
C TRP A 24 29.11 22.33 -1.79
N GLU A 25 28.54 22.52 -2.97
CA GLU A 25 27.12 22.77 -3.19
C GLU A 25 26.27 21.56 -2.79
N GLU A 26 25.05 21.83 -2.35
CA GLU A 26 24.07 20.79 -2.00
C GLU A 26 23.18 20.49 -3.21
N SER A 27 22.78 19.22 -3.36
CA SER A 27 21.75 18.87 -4.35
C SER A 27 20.37 19.30 -3.87
N ALA A 28 19.52 19.72 -4.82
CA ALA A 28 18.11 20.01 -4.57
C ALA A 28 17.28 18.75 -4.22
N TYR A 29 17.82 17.54 -4.44
CA TYR A 29 17.15 16.27 -4.21
C TYR A 29 17.53 15.62 -2.88
N ASN A 30 16.59 14.86 -2.31
CA ASN A 30 16.80 14.10 -1.07
C ASN A 30 17.50 12.77 -1.35
N LEU A 31 18.76 12.84 -1.77
CA LEU A 31 19.58 11.70 -2.12
C LEU A 31 20.15 11.02 -0.86
N PRO A 32 20.39 9.69 -0.89
CA PRO A 32 20.71 8.90 0.29
C PRO A 32 22.17 9.06 0.73
N ALA A 33 22.61 10.26 1.11
CA ALA A 33 24.00 10.50 1.55
C ALA A 33 24.35 9.74 2.84
N GLN A 34 23.39 9.61 3.75
CA GLN A 34 23.45 8.69 4.88
C GLN A 34 22.60 7.47 4.53
N TYR A 35 23.21 6.29 4.49
CA TYR A 35 22.52 5.07 4.10
C TYR A 35 21.64 4.54 5.26
N ASP A 36 22.23 4.37 6.44
CA ASP A 36 21.54 4.06 7.69
C ASP A 36 22.25 4.71 8.89
N ASP A 37 21.91 4.38 10.13
CA ASP A 37 22.51 5.00 11.32
C ASP A 37 24.02 4.67 11.50
N HIS A 38 24.56 3.73 10.74
CA HIS A 38 25.91 3.21 10.86
C HIS A 38 26.74 3.35 9.58
N ARG A 39 26.10 3.43 8.40
CA ARG A 39 26.72 3.47 7.08
C ARG A 39 26.39 4.78 6.36
N SER A 40 27.41 5.45 5.83
CA SER A 40 27.27 6.61 4.96
C SER A 40 27.48 6.19 3.51
N SER A 41 26.67 6.69 2.59
CA SER A 41 26.84 6.38 1.18
C SER A 41 28.00 7.17 0.60
N ARG A 42 28.84 6.50 -0.19
CA ARG A 42 29.90 7.13 -1.00
C ARG A 42 29.37 7.57 -2.35
N ALA A 43 28.43 6.81 -2.93
CA ALA A 43 27.78 7.12 -4.18
C ALA A 43 26.34 6.57 -4.26
N PHE A 44 25.52 7.21 -5.08
CA PHE A 44 24.20 6.75 -5.48
C PHE A 44 24.07 6.85 -7.00
N ILE A 45 23.69 5.77 -7.67
CA ILE A 45 23.60 5.69 -9.12
C ILE A 45 22.28 5.00 -9.51
N GLY A 46 21.58 5.51 -10.51
CA GLY A 46 20.28 4.97 -10.91
C GLY A 46 19.78 5.48 -12.25
N TRP A 47 18.50 5.22 -12.52
CA TRP A 47 17.86 5.49 -13.82
C TRP A 47 17.96 6.95 -14.29
N ASP A 48 18.06 7.89 -13.35
CA ASP A 48 18.00 9.33 -13.60
C ASP A 48 19.35 10.04 -13.43
N GLY A 49 20.44 9.28 -13.30
CA GLY A 49 21.80 9.82 -13.19
C GLY A 49 22.58 9.26 -12.01
N VAL A 50 23.63 9.99 -11.64
CA VAL A 50 24.58 9.58 -10.59
C VAL A 50 24.86 10.74 -9.64
N THR A 51 25.13 10.42 -8.39
CA THR A 51 25.58 11.33 -7.35
C THR A 51 26.75 10.71 -6.59
N LEU A 52 27.83 11.46 -6.46
CA LEU A 52 29.00 11.11 -5.67
C LEU A 52 29.02 11.99 -4.42
N PHE A 53 29.10 11.36 -3.24
CA PHE A 53 29.22 12.05 -1.96
C PHE A 53 30.67 12.12 -1.47
N ASP A 54 31.57 11.37 -2.11
CA ASP A 54 32.97 11.22 -1.75
C ASP A 54 33.84 11.35 -3.02
N GLU A 55 34.93 12.12 -2.92
CA GLU A 55 35.90 12.31 -4.01
C GLU A 55 36.75 11.06 -4.30
N ASP A 56 36.80 10.12 -3.34
CA ASP A 56 37.61 8.92 -3.43
C ASP A 56 36.90 7.76 -4.17
N VAL A 57 35.66 7.97 -4.65
CA VAL A 57 34.90 6.97 -5.43
C VAL A 57 35.58 6.64 -6.75
N ASP A 58 35.71 5.34 -7.03
CA ASP A 58 36.13 4.84 -8.34
C ASP A 58 34.94 4.83 -9.30
N VAL A 59 34.84 5.86 -10.14
CA VAL A 59 33.73 6.05 -11.08
C VAL A 59 33.63 4.97 -12.15
N ILE A 60 34.76 4.36 -12.54
CA ILE A 60 34.76 3.29 -13.55
C ILE A 60 34.21 2.01 -12.92
N ARG A 61 34.67 1.69 -11.71
CA ARG A 61 34.14 0.55 -10.95
C ARG A 61 32.67 0.75 -10.59
N LEU A 62 32.25 1.94 -10.16
CA LEU A 62 30.85 2.24 -9.88
C LEU A 62 29.95 1.96 -11.10
N ALA A 63 30.37 2.42 -12.29
CA ALA A 63 29.65 2.16 -13.54
C ALA A 63 29.63 0.66 -13.89
N MET A 64 30.76 -0.03 -13.70
CA MET A 64 30.88 -1.48 -13.94
C MET A 64 29.92 -2.28 -13.06
N GLU A 65 29.92 -2.01 -11.75
CA GLU A 65 29.06 -2.72 -10.78
C GLU A 65 27.59 -2.42 -11.04
N TYR A 66 27.24 -1.18 -11.40
CA TYR A 66 25.89 -0.82 -11.82
C TYR A 66 25.44 -1.60 -13.07
N ALA A 67 26.33 -1.73 -14.06
CA ALA A 67 26.07 -2.54 -15.24
C ALA A 67 25.98 -4.05 -14.91
N ALA A 68 26.74 -4.53 -13.94
CA ALA A 68 26.68 -5.91 -13.45
C ALA A 68 25.31 -6.22 -12.82
N GLN A 69 24.81 -5.32 -11.96
CA GLN A 69 23.50 -5.47 -11.33
C GLN A 69 22.36 -5.47 -12.37
N TYR A 70 22.44 -4.60 -13.38
CA TYR A 70 21.51 -4.68 -14.51
C TYR A 70 21.65 -5.97 -15.31
N GLN A 71 22.88 -6.48 -15.47
CA GLN A 71 23.12 -7.71 -16.22
C GLN A 71 22.44 -8.91 -15.57
N GLU A 72 22.52 -9.05 -14.24
CA GLU A 72 21.81 -10.09 -13.47
C GLU A 72 20.30 -10.07 -13.77
N TYR A 73 19.68 -8.89 -13.68
CA TYR A 73 18.27 -8.71 -14.06
C TYR A 73 18.00 -9.05 -15.53
N SER A 74 18.82 -8.55 -16.45
CA SER A 74 18.57 -8.68 -17.88
C SER A 74 18.76 -10.10 -18.41
N GLU A 75 19.64 -10.89 -17.79
CA GLU A 75 19.84 -12.32 -18.08
C GLU A 75 18.60 -13.13 -17.68
N ALA A 76 18.02 -12.84 -16.52
CA ALA A 76 16.78 -13.46 -16.07
C ALA A 76 15.58 -13.07 -16.97
N CYS A 77 15.49 -11.80 -17.36
CA CYS A 77 14.38 -11.27 -18.15
C CYS A 77 14.37 -11.77 -19.61
N GLY A 78 15.49 -11.64 -20.34
CA GLY A 78 15.66 -12.19 -21.69
C GLY A 78 14.74 -11.67 -22.81
N ARG A 79 13.88 -10.67 -22.56
CA ARG A 79 12.78 -10.24 -23.46
C ARG A 79 13.20 -9.53 -24.75
N CYS A 80 14.33 -8.84 -24.75
CA CYS A 80 14.79 -8.10 -25.92
C CYS A 80 16.32 -8.16 -26.04
N ALA A 81 16.80 -8.31 -27.29
CA ALA A 81 18.23 -8.39 -27.56
C ALA A 81 19.00 -7.12 -27.14
N PRO A 82 18.49 -5.88 -27.39
CA PRO A 82 19.18 -4.68 -26.93
C PRO A 82 19.35 -4.64 -25.41
N GLY A 83 18.31 -5.01 -24.65
CA GLY A 83 18.37 -5.04 -23.20
C GLY A 83 19.35 -6.10 -22.67
N ARG A 84 19.22 -7.35 -23.12
CA ARG A 84 20.00 -8.49 -22.62
C ARG A 84 21.46 -8.45 -23.04
N TRP A 85 21.73 -8.27 -24.34
CA TRP A 85 23.09 -8.26 -24.86
C TRP A 85 23.77 -6.92 -24.67
N GLY A 86 23.00 -5.82 -24.72
CA GLY A 86 23.54 -4.50 -24.41
C GLY A 86 24.05 -4.43 -22.97
N GLY A 87 23.28 -4.93 -21.98
CA GLY A 87 23.75 -5.03 -20.58
C GLY A 87 25.07 -5.79 -20.46
N ARG A 88 25.19 -6.92 -21.16
CA ARG A 88 26.40 -7.74 -21.15
C ARG A 88 27.59 -6.98 -21.68
N ILE A 89 27.42 -6.28 -22.81
CA ILE A 89 28.47 -5.50 -23.45
C ILE A 89 28.88 -4.33 -22.54
N LEU A 90 27.92 -3.63 -21.92
CA LEU A 90 28.22 -2.56 -20.96
C LEU A 90 29.12 -3.07 -19.84
N TYR A 91 28.74 -4.18 -19.19
CA TYR A 91 29.53 -4.78 -18.12
C TYR A 91 30.91 -5.24 -18.60
N ASP A 92 30.98 -6.06 -19.65
CA ASP A 92 32.24 -6.65 -20.12
C ASP A 92 33.25 -5.57 -20.57
N GLN A 93 32.78 -4.48 -21.19
CA GLN A 93 33.64 -3.36 -21.60
C GLN A 93 34.09 -2.51 -20.42
N LEU A 94 33.20 -2.22 -19.47
CA LEU A 94 33.56 -1.49 -18.25
C LEU A 94 34.55 -2.27 -17.40
N ASP A 95 34.38 -3.59 -17.24
CA ASP A 95 35.34 -4.46 -16.56
C ASP A 95 36.69 -4.50 -17.28
N LYS A 96 36.69 -4.63 -18.62
CA LYS A 96 37.93 -4.58 -19.42
C LYS A 96 38.68 -3.25 -19.19
N ILE A 97 37.98 -2.12 -19.17
CA ILE A 97 38.58 -0.80 -18.90
C ILE A 97 39.07 -0.73 -17.45
N ALA A 98 38.27 -1.19 -16.48
CA ALA A 98 38.60 -1.18 -15.06
C ALA A 98 39.83 -2.04 -14.72
N ARG A 99 40.10 -3.12 -15.49
CA ARG A 99 41.33 -3.92 -15.40
C ARG A 99 42.57 -3.27 -16.01
N GLY A 100 42.44 -2.14 -16.71
CA GLY A 100 43.53 -1.51 -17.47
C GLY A 100 43.80 -2.17 -18.83
N GLU A 101 42.88 -3.01 -19.31
CA GLU A 101 42.98 -3.72 -20.59
C GLU A 101 42.21 -3.02 -21.72
N GLY A 102 41.45 -1.97 -21.40
CA GLY A 102 40.61 -1.21 -22.33
C GLY A 102 41.39 -0.46 -23.42
N GLU A 103 40.72 -0.19 -24.52
CA GLU A 103 41.18 0.58 -25.68
C GLU A 103 40.22 1.75 -25.93
N VAL A 104 40.69 2.79 -26.63
CA VAL A 104 39.84 3.96 -26.97
C VAL A 104 38.58 3.53 -27.75
N ALA A 105 38.70 2.51 -28.59
CA ALA A 105 37.56 1.95 -29.33
C ALA A 105 36.48 1.35 -28.42
N ASP A 106 36.82 0.89 -27.21
CA ASP A 106 35.83 0.38 -26.25
C ASP A 106 34.94 1.52 -25.72
N LEU A 107 35.48 2.74 -25.55
CA LEU A 107 34.68 3.91 -25.14
C LEU A 107 33.67 4.32 -26.22
N ASP A 108 34.07 4.30 -27.49
CA ASP A 108 33.17 4.60 -28.59
C ASP A 108 32.07 3.53 -28.71
N HIS A 109 32.42 2.26 -28.49
CA HIS A 109 31.47 1.16 -28.49
C HIS A 109 30.47 1.26 -27.33
N LEU A 110 30.93 1.58 -26.11
CA LEU A 110 30.05 1.85 -24.96
C LEU A 110 29.04 2.97 -25.28
N LYS A 111 29.51 4.07 -25.89
CA LYS A 111 28.65 5.19 -26.33
C LYS A 111 27.63 4.75 -27.39
N GLU A 112 28.03 3.92 -28.34
CA GLU A 112 27.14 3.37 -29.38
C GLU A 112 26.06 2.46 -28.79
N ILE A 113 26.47 1.48 -27.98
CA ILE A 113 25.55 0.51 -27.36
C ILE A 113 24.61 1.21 -26.38
N GLY A 114 25.10 2.12 -25.55
CA GLY A 114 24.27 2.88 -24.62
C GLY A 114 23.17 3.66 -25.33
N LYS A 115 23.49 4.37 -26.42
CA LYS A 115 22.50 5.08 -27.24
C LYS A 115 21.54 4.13 -27.94
N SER A 116 22.03 2.99 -28.43
CA SER A 116 21.19 1.97 -29.04
C SER A 116 20.16 1.42 -28.04
N MET A 117 20.60 1.12 -26.81
CA MET A 117 19.73 0.66 -25.72
C MET A 117 18.66 1.68 -25.35
N GLN A 118 19.04 2.96 -25.18
CA GLN A 118 18.11 4.07 -24.90
C GLN A 118 16.95 4.15 -25.91
N ILE A 119 17.21 3.83 -27.18
CA ILE A 119 16.23 3.93 -28.26
C ILE A 119 15.44 2.62 -28.47
N THR A 120 16.11 1.47 -28.34
CA THR A 120 15.58 0.18 -28.86
C THR A 120 15.18 -0.82 -27.78
N SER A 121 15.53 -0.60 -26.51
CA SER A 121 15.07 -1.43 -25.40
C SER A 121 13.55 -1.36 -25.23
N LYS A 122 12.91 -2.51 -24.97
CA LYS A 122 11.44 -2.62 -24.82
C LYS A 122 10.87 -2.16 -23.48
N CYS A 123 11.71 -1.94 -22.48
CA CYS A 123 11.31 -1.61 -21.11
C CYS A 123 12.15 -0.45 -20.59
N GLU A 124 11.70 0.19 -19.51
CA GLU A 124 12.32 1.44 -19.09
C GLU A 124 13.69 1.26 -18.45
N ILE A 125 13.90 0.21 -17.65
CA ILE A 125 15.21 -0.12 -17.09
C ILE A 125 16.27 -0.31 -18.18
N GLY A 126 15.93 -1.01 -19.26
CA GLY A 126 16.84 -1.21 -20.39
C GLY A 126 17.11 0.07 -21.20
N LYS A 127 16.25 1.08 -21.11
CA LYS A 127 16.48 2.39 -21.73
C LYS A 127 17.30 3.32 -20.83
N THR A 128 17.16 3.20 -19.51
CA THR A 128 17.70 4.16 -18.54
C THR A 128 19.02 3.74 -17.91
N VAL A 129 19.35 2.45 -17.86
CA VAL A 129 20.65 1.98 -17.34
C VAL A 129 21.87 2.63 -18.03
N PRO A 130 21.87 2.90 -19.35
CA PRO A 130 22.97 3.62 -19.96
C PRO A 130 23.15 5.06 -19.46
N ASN A 131 22.11 5.72 -18.94
CA ASN A 131 22.13 7.16 -18.61
C ASN A 131 23.29 7.53 -17.66
N PRO A 132 23.37 7.01 -16.43
CA PRO A 132 24.45 7.39 -15.52
C PRO A 132 25.83 6.93 -15.98
N ILE A 133 25.91 5.83 -16.74
CA ILE A 133 27.18 5.35 -17.30
C ILE A 133 27.71 6.37 -18.32
N LEU A 134 26.86 6.85 -19.22
CA LEU A 134 27.21 7.88 -20.21
C LEU A 134 27.54 9.22 -19.55
N ASP A 135 26.87 9.59 -18.46
CA ASP A 135 27.19 10.77 -17.67
C ASP A 135 28.60 10.67 -17.06
N LEU A 136 28.92 9.54 -16.41
CA LEU A 136 30.25 9.30 -15.85
C LEU A 136 31.34 9.33 -16.93
N MET A 137 31.10 8.70 -18.08
CA MET A 137 32.03 8.74 -19.22
C MET A 137 32.23 10.15 -19.77
N THR A 138 31.21 11.00 -19.72
CA THR A 138 31.28 12.37 -20.23
C THR A 138 32.00 13.30 -19.25
N HIS A 139 31.70 13.19 -17.96
CA HIS A 139 32.21 14.11 -16.95
C HIS A 139 33.54 13.68 -16.32
N PHE A 140 33.89 12.39 -16.40
CA PHE A 140 35.15 11.83 -15.92
C PHE A 140 35.98 11.19 -17.05
N GLU A 141 35.85 11.70 -18.29
CA GLU A 141 36.53 11.15 -19.48
C GLU A 141 38.04 10.97 -19.27
N ASP A 142 38.70 11.93 -18.61
CA ASP A 142 40.12 11.86 -18.28
C ASP A 142 40.48 10.63 -17.43
N THR A 143 39.61 10.23 -16.49
CA THR A 143 39.82 9.04 -15.64
C THR A 143 39.76 7.75 -16.46
N PHE A 144 38.81 7.67 -17.40
CA PHE A 144 38.71 6.53 -18.33
C PHE A 144 39.93 6.46 -19.25
N LEU A 145 40.33 7.60 -19.83
CA LEU A 145 41.50 7.70 -20.71
C LEU A 145 42.81 7.39 -19.98
N GLU A 146 42.96 7.79 -18.72
CA GLU A 146 44.13 7.48 -17.91
C GLU A 146 44.31 5.96 -17.75
N CYS A 147 43.25 5.23 -17.38
CA CYS A 147 43.30 3.77 -17.27
C CYS A 147 43.66 3.09 -18.60
N ILE A 148 43.11 3.59 -19.72
CA ILE A 148 43.34 3.06 -21.07
C ILE A 148 44.77 3.35 -21.56
N ASN A 149 45.24 4.58 -21.42
CA ASN A 149 46.53 5.02 -21.94
C ASN A 149 47.69 4.49 -21.12
N GLU A 150 47.54 4.46 -19.79
CA GLU A 150 48.58 3.96 -18.88
C GLU A 150 48.52 2.45 -18.67
N LYS A 151 47.46 1.78 -19.18
CA LYS A 151 47.24 0.34 -19.05
C LYS A 151 47.31 -0.12 -17.60
N LYS A 152 46.64 0.62 -16.73
CA LYS A 152 46.59 0.36 -15.28
C LYS A 152 45.16 0.13 -14.83
N PRO A 153 44.95 -0.72 -13.79
CA PRO A 153 43.63 -0.87 -13.18
C PRO A 153 43.08 0.45 -12.64
N SER A 154 41.75 0.55 -12.56
CA SER A 154 41.07 1.68 -11.93
C SER A 154 41.40 1.73 -10.43
N LYS A 155 41.24 2.93 -9.85
CA LYS A 155 41.76 3.32 -8.53
C LYS A 155 41.51 2.28 -7.42
N HIS A 156 40.32 1.68 -7.40
CA HIS A 156 39.89 0.73 -6.37
C HIS A 156 39.39 -0.59 -6.95
N TYR A 157 39.88 -1.02 -8.13
CA TYR A 157 39.38 -2.24 -8.80
C TYR A 157 39.40 -3.48 -7.88
N ASN A 158 40.50 -3.71 -7.16
CA ASN A 158 40.68 -4.88 -6.28
C ASN A 158 40.30 -4.63 -4.81
N ALA A 159 39.68 -3.49 -4.48
CA ALA A 159 39.30 -3.19 -3.10
C ALA A 159 38.01 -3.93 -2.71
N ASP A 160 37.81 -4.16 -1.41
CA ASP A 160 36.48 -4.56 -0.93
C ASP A 160 35.55 -3.34 -0.96
N ALA A 161 34.39 -3.47 -1.60
CA ALA A 161 33.39 -2.42 -1.68
C ALA A 161 31.98 -3.04 -1.62
N SER A 162 31.08 -2.41 -0.87
CA SER A 162 29.70 -2.84 -0.73
C SER A 162 28.81 -2.08 -1.70
N TYR A 163 28.16 -2.80 -2.60
CA TYR A 163 27.17 -2.25 -3.53
C TYR A 163 25.82 -2.87 -3.25
N ILE A 164 24.82 -2.01 -3.04
CA ILE A 164 23.47 -2.43 -2.69
C ILE A 164 22.55 -1.91 -3.78
N ALA A 165 21.93 -2.82 -4.53
CA ALA A 165 20.99 -2.47 -5.59
C ALA A 165 19.54 -2.82 -5.22
N LYS A 166 18.60 -2.02 -5.72
CA LYS A 166 17.17 -2.32 -5.67
C LYS A 166 16.54 -2.02 -7.02
N ILE A 167 15.72 -2.96 -7.48
CA ILE A 167 14.84 -2.77 -8.63
C ILE A 167 13.47 -2.32 -8.09
N THR A 168 12.89 -1.33 -8.75
CA THR A 168 11.57 -0.79 -8.39
C THR A 168 10.83 -0.35 -9.66
N ALA A 169 9.60 0.10 -9.50
CA ALA A 169 8.83 0.81 -10.52
C ALA A 169 7.98 1.87 -9.82
N PRO A 170 7.55 2.96 -10.51
CA PRO A 170 6.67 3.97 -9.93
C PRO A 170 5.44 3.40 -9.21
N CYS A 171 4.79 2.40 -9.82
CA CYS A 171 3.63 1.74 -9.24
C CYS A 171 3.99 0.84 -8.04
N THR A 172 5.14 0.17 -8.06
CA THR A 172 5.66 -0.66 -6.95
C THR A 172 6.06 0.19 -5.75
N ASP A 173 6.75 1.31 -5.97
CA ASP A 173 7.11 2.28 -4.93
C ASP A 173 5.87 2.91 -4.28
N ALA A 174 4.87 3.25 -5.09
CA ALA A 174 3.59 3.79 -4.61
C ALA A 174 2.68 2.74 -3.94
N CYS A 175 2.96 1.45 -4.12
CA CYS A 175 2.22 0.39 -3.44
C CYS A 175 2.78 0.22 -2.02
N PRO A 176 1.97 0.38 -0.96
CA PRO A 176 2.44 0.23 0.43
C PRO A 176 3.05 -1.14 0.75
N ALA A 177 2.62 -2.18 0.04
CA ALA A 177 3.17 -3.54 0.19
C ALA A 177 4.39 -3.80 -0.71
N HIS A 178 4.76 -2.85 -1.58
CA HIS A 178 5.80 -2.99 -2.59
C HIS A 178 5.62 -4.24 -3.46
N VAL A 179 4.41 -4.41 -4.01
CA VAL A 179 4.09 -5.50 -4.95
C VAL A 179 4.83 -5.32 -6.26
N ASP A 180 5.33 -6.42 -6.82
CA ASP A 180 5.89 -6.44 -8.18
C ASP A 180 4.77 -6.34 -9.23
N ILE A 181 4.27 -5.12 -9.41
CA ILE A 181 3.16 -4.81 -10.29
C ILE A 181 3.48 -5.07 -11.76
N PRO A 182 4.62 -4.61 -12.31
CA PRO A 182 4.96 -4.96 -13.68
C PRO A 182 5.14 -6.47 -13.86
N GLY A 183 5.68 -7.18 -12.86
CA GLY A 183 5.85 -8.63 -12.86
C GLY A 183 4.51 -9.36 -13.00
N TYR A 184 3.53 -9.06 -12.16
CA TYR A 184 2.25 -9.76 -12.26
C TYR A 184 1.46 -9.40 -13.53
N ILE A 185 1.56 -8.16 -14.01
CA ILE A 185 0.93 -7.74 -15.27
C ILE A 185 1.56 -8.50 -16.45
N GLU A 186 2.87 -8.74 -16.41
CA GLU A 186 3.53 -9.59 -17.41
C GLU A 186 3.03 -11.03 -17.37
N GLY A 187 2.81 -11.59 -16.17
CA GLY A 187 2.17 -12.90 -16.02
C GLY A 187 0.81 -12.95 -16.70
N VAL A 188 -0.04 -11.93 -16.51
CA VAL A 188 -1.34 -11.82 -17.21
C VAL A 188 -1.15 -11.75 -18.73
N ARG A 189 -0.26 -10.87 -19.22
CA ARG A 189 -0.01 -10.69 -20.65
C ARG A 189 0.44 -11.99 -21.33
N ASP A 190 1.24 -12.78 -20.62
CA ASP A 190 1.81 -14.02 -21.13
C ASP A 190 0.93 -15.26 -20.84
N LEU A 191 -0.25 -15.07 -20.23
CA LEU A 191 -1.16 -16.14 -19.78
C LEU A 191 -0.52 -17.11 -18.78
N ARG A 192 0.42 -16.62 -17.98
CA ARG A 192 1.06 -17.31 -16.84
C ARG A 192 0.52 -16.74 -15.54
N PHE A 193 -0.69 -17.18 -15.19
CA PHE A 193 -1.42 -16.66 -14.02
C PHE A 193 -0.83 -17.13 -12.69
N ASP A 194 -0.13 -18.26 -12.70
CA ASP A 194 0.72 -18.75 -11.61
C ASP A 194 1.84 -17.75 -11.29
N ASP A 195 2.62 -17.31 -12.29
CA ASP A 195 3.65 -16.27 -12.06
C ASP A 195 3.04 -14.91 -11.72
N SER A 196 1.85 -14.61 -12.24
CA SER A 196 1.10 -13.41 -11.85
C SER A 196 0.77 -13.43 -10.36
N LEU A 197 0.30 -14.58 -9.87
CA LEU A 197 0.01 -14.74 -8.45
C LEU A 197 1.29 -14.75 -7.62
N GLU A 198 2.36 -15.39 -8.07
CA GLU A 198 3.64 -15.41 -7.37
C GLU A 198 4.17 -13.98 -7.14
N ALA A 199 4.25 -13.17 -8.21
CA ALA A 199 4.68 -11.77 -8.14
C ALA A 199 3.78 -10.90 -7.25
N THR A 200 2.51 -11.28 -7.09
CA THR A 200 1.59 -10.63 -6.14
C THR A 200 1.85 -11.09 -4.69
N ARG A 201 1.84 -12.41 -4.47
CA ARG A 201 1.80 -13.02 -3.14
C ARG A 201 3.16 -12.97 -2.42
N GLN A 202 4.26 -12.74 -3.14
CA GLN A 202 5.59 -12.50 -2.54
C GLN A 202 5.56 -11.37 -1.51
N THR A 203 4.71 -10.35 -1.71
CA THR A 203 4.60 -9.22 -0.79
C THR A 203 3.17 -8.94 -0.30
N MET A 204 2.16 -9.64 -0.84
CA MET A 204 0.76 -9.45 -0.52
C MET A 204 0.00 -10.78 -0.40
N PRO A 205 -0.07 -11.40 0.80
CA PRO A 205 -0.75 -12.69 0.98
C PRO A 205 -2.26 -12.63 0.69
N LEU A 206 -2.88 -11.46 0.93
CA LEU A 206 -4.33 -11.24 0.78
C LEU A 206 -4.68 -10.81 -0.66
N ALA A 207 -4.36 -11.69 -1.62
CA ALA A 207 -4.42 -11.40 -3.05
C ALA A 207 -5.86 -11.22 -3.56
N HIS A 208 -6.82 -12.04 -3.12
CA HIS A 208 -8.22 -11.87 -3.51
C HIS A 208 -8.77 -10.53 -3.04
N THR A 209 -8.50 -10.20 -1.77
CA THR A 209 -8.96 -8.97 -1.13
C THR A 209 -8.39 -7.75 -1.84
N CYS A 210 -7.07 -7.69 -1.98
CA CYS A 210 -6.40 -6.52 -2.56
C CYS A 210 -6.57 -6.41 -4.09
N GLY A 211 -7.14 -7.42 -4.75
CA GLY A 211 -7.59 -7.39 -6.14
C GLY A 211 -9.04 -6.91 -6.32
N ARG A 212 -9.80 -6.70 -5.24
CA ARG A 212 -11.21 -6.29 -5.29
C ARG A 212 -11.48 -4.95 -4.62
N VAL A 213 -10.89 -4.72 -3.45
CA VAL A 213 -11.24 -3.57 -2.58
C VAL A 213 -10.11 -2.56 -2.37
N CYS A 214 -9.01 -2.72 -3.10
CA CYS A 214 -7.87 -1.81 -3.00
C CYS A 214 -8.21 -0.45 -3.64
N PRO A 215 -7.90 0.69 -3.01
CA PRO A 215 -8.04 2.01 -3.63
C PRO A 215 -6.91 2.34 -4.62
N HIS A 216 -6.12 1.34 -5.01
CA HIS A 216 -5.15 1.36 -6.11
C HIS A 216 -4.27 2.64 -6.21
N PRO A 217 -3.55 3.04 -5.13
CA PRO A 217 -2.66 4.22 -5.17
C PRO A 217 -1.53 4.09 -6.21
N CYS A 218 -1.19 2.86 -6.57
CA CYS A 218 -0.27 2.54 -7.66
C CYS A 218 -0.72 3.04 -9.04
N GLU A 219 -2.03 3.24 -9.27
CA GLU A 219 -2.56 3.78 -10.53
C GLU A 219 -2.33 5.29 -10.64
N ASP A 220 -2.36 6.03 -9.52
CA ASP A 220 -2.02 7.46 -9.48
C ASP A 220 -0.54 7.72 -9.82
N ALA A 221 0.32 6.76 -9.48
CA ALA A 221 1.75 6.78 -9.80
C ALA A 221 2.08 6.03 -11.09
N CYS A 222 1.09 5.59 -11.86
CA CYS A 222 1.34 4.91 -13.13
C CYS A 222 1.99 5.91 -14.10
N ARG A 223 3.20 5.59 -14.58
CA ARG A 223 3.91 6.39 -15.59
C ARG A 223 3.08 6.66 -16.85
N ARG A 224 2.12 5.79 -17.15
CA ARG A 224 1.23 5.94 -18.30
C ARG A 224 0.23 7.10 -18.18
N THR A 225 -0.06 7.57 -16.97
CA THR A 225 -0.84 8.79 -16.73
C THR A 225 -0.20 10.04 -17.37
N ASN A 226 1.12 10.02 -17.61
CA ASN A 226 1.83 11.09 -18.32
C ASN A 226 1.64 11.05 -19.85
N LEU A 227 1.03 9.97 -20.37
CA LEU A 227 0.77 9.76 -21.80
C LEU A 227 -0.74 9.78 -22.10
N ASP A 228 -1.52 8.96 -21.41
CA ASP A 228 -2.97 8.83 -21.54
C ASP A 228 -3.64 8.41 -20.21
N GLU A 229 -4.21 7.21 -20.11
CA GLU A 229 -4.92 6.71 -18.93
C GLU A 229 -4.08 5.62 -18.24
N PRO A 230 -4.08 5.56 -16.89
CA PRO A 230 -3.34 4.54 -16.17
C PRO A 230 -3.78 3.11 -16.54
N ILE A 231 -2.94 2.15 -16.16
CA ILE A 231 -3.30 0.74 -16.23
C ILE A 231 -4.34 0.43 -15.15
N SER A 232 -5.31 -0.45 -15.45
CA SER A 232 -6.22 -1.05 -14.47
C SER A 232 -5.50 -2.10 -13.62
N ILE A 233 -4.57 -1.64 -12.79
CA ILE A 233 -3.66 -2.43 -11.98
C ILE A 233 -4.43 -3.33 -11.00
N MET A 234 -5.48 -2.82 -10.35
CA MET A 234 -6.27 -3.65 -9.41
C MET A 234 -7.02 -4.77 -10.14
N ALA A 235 -7.69 -4.46 -11.25
CA ALA A 235 -8.48 -5.43 -12.00
C ALA A 235 -7.61 -6.56 -12.60
N LEU A 236 -6.35 -6.27 -12.95
CA LEU A 236 -5.40 -7.29 -13.37
C LEU A 236 -4.89 -8.14 -12.20
N LYS A 237 -4.79 -7.58 -10.98
CA LYS A 237 -4.25 -8.27 -9.80
C LYS A 237 -5.10 -9.47 -9.39
N ARG A 238 -6.43 -9.35 -9.41
CA ARG A 238 -7.32 -10.44 -8.96
C ARG A 238 -7.18 -11.72 -9.78
N LEU A 239 -6.74 -11.64 -11.04
CA LEU A 239 -6.75 -12.75 -11.99
C LEU A 239 -5.89 -13.92 -11.54
N GLY A 240 -4.71 -13.67 -10.94
CA GLY A 240 -3.85 -14.75 -10.44
C GLY A 240 -4.52 -15.56 -9.33
N ALA A 241 -5.13 -14.87 -8.36
CA ALA A 241 -5.81 -15.51 -7.23
C ALA A 241 -7.12 -16.21 -7.67
N ASP A 242 -7.89 -15.56 -8.55
CA ASP A 242 -9.09 -16.16 -9.13
C ASP A 242 -8.72 -17.42 -9.96
N TYR A 243 -7.62 -17.39 -10.71
CA TYR A 243 -7.12 -18.56 -11.45
C TYR A 243 -6.80 -19.75 -10.53
N GLU A 244 -6.09 -19.51 -9.42
CA GLU A 244 -5.75 -20.55 -8.44
C GLU A 244 -7.03 -21.23 -7.88
N THR A 245 -7.97 -20.41 -7.40
CA THR A 245 -9.19 -20.90 -6.74
C THR A 245 -10.18 -21.53 -7.71
N ASP A 246 -10.41 -20.92 -8.87
CA ASP A 246 -11.39 -21.41 -9.85
C ASP A 246 -10.96 -22.75 -10.49
N HIS A 247 -9.66 -23.07 -10.48
CA HIS A 247 -9.12 -24.36 -10.94
C HIS A 247 -8.94 -25.38 -9.81
N GLY A 248 -9.14 -24.99 -8.56
CA GLY A 248 -8.99 -25.86 -7.39
C GLY A 248 -7.57 -26.37 -7.19
N TYR A 249 -6.58 -25.51 -7.42
CA TYR A 249 -5.18 -25.82 -7.10
C TYR A 249 -4.91 -25.69 -5.60
N ASP A 250 -3.84 -26.34 -5.14
CA ASP A 250 -3.26 -26.04 -3.83
C ASP A 250 -2.66 -24.62 -3.84
N PHE A 251 -2.55 -24.00 -2.66
CA PHE A 251 -2.05 -22.63 -2.56
C PHE A 251 -0.60 -22.51 -3.06
N PHE A 252 -0.40 -21.62 -4.04
CA PHE A 252 0.91 -21.22 -4.53
C PHE A 252 1.58 -20.31 -3.50
N HIS A 253 2.36 -20.91 -2.61
CA HIS A 253 3.21 -20.20 -1.68
C HIS A 253 4.54 -19.82 -2.34
N PRO A 254 4.83 -18.52 -2.55
CA PRO A 254 6.11 -18.08 -3.11
C PRO A 254 7.29 -18.30 -2.15
N MET A 255 7.01 -18.47 -0.86
CA MET A 255 8.02 -18.78 0.15
C MET A 255 7.75 -20.16 0.73
N GLU A 256 8.73 -21.04 0.66
CA GLU A 256 8.67 -22.31 1.38
C GLU A 256 8.82 -22.07 2.88
N LYS A 257 7.96 -22.72 3.68
CA LYS A 257 8.04 -22.68 5.13
C LYS A 257 9.38 -23.25 5.61
N LYS A 258 10.14 -22.44 6.34
CA LYS A 258 11.42 -22.83 6.95
C LYS A 258 11.21 -23.84 8.08
N ALA A 259 12.29 -24.53 8.46
CA ALA A 259 12.27 -25.45 9.58
C ALA A 259 11.90 -24.72 10.89
N PRO A 260 11.18 -25.38 11.83
CA PRO A 260 10.80 -24.75 13.09
C PRO A 260 12.00 -24.18 13.84
N THR A 261 11.93 -22.91 14.23
CA THR A 261 13.02 -22.23 14.93
C THR A 261 12.97 -22.46 16.45
N GLY A 262 11.83 -22.94 16.95
CA GLY A 262 11.55 -23.08 18.38
C GLY A 262 11.09 -21.78 19.03
N LYS A 263 10.94 -20.70 18.26
CA LYS A 263 10.37 -19.42 18.67
C LYS A 263 8.86 -19.42 18.53
N LYS A 264 8.20 -18.59 19.34
CA LYS A 264 6.75 -18.50 19.39
C LYS A 264 6.28 -17.06 19.58
N ILE A 265 5.29 -16.63 18.80
CA ILE A 265 4.69 -15.28 18.90
C ILE A 265 3.17 -15.32 19.06
N ALA A 266 2.63 -14.25 19.63
CA ALA A 266 1.19 -13.99 19.69
C ALA A 266 0.82 -12.86 18.73
N VAL A 267 -0.22 -13.05 17.92
CA VAL A 267 -0.81 -12.01 17.07
C VAL A 267 -2.21 -11.71 17.58
N ILE A 268 -2.51 -10.45 17.86
CA ILE A 268 -3.79 -10.04 18.45
C ILE A 268 -4.61 -9.29 17.39
N GLY A 269 -5.70 -9.91 16.97
CA GLY A 269 -6.54 -9.49 15.85
C GLY A 269 -6.22 -10.31 14.60
N ALA A 270 -7.24 -10.92 13.99
CA ALA A 270 -7.14 -11.70 12.76
C ALA A 270 -7.63 -10.91 11.53
N GLY A 271 -7.47 -9.58 11.54
CA GLY A 271 -7.68 -8.72 10.37
C GLY A 271 -6.49 -8.72 9.40
N PRO A 272 -6.49 -7.84 8.37
CA PRO A 272 -5.45 -7.83 7.35
C PRO A 272 -4.01 -7.72 7.87
N ALA A 273 -3.77 -6.87 8.87
CA ALA A 273 -2.45 -6.75 9.50
C ALA A 273 -2.06 -8.05 10.22
N GLY A 274 -2.94 -8.60 11.06
CA GLY A 274 -2.67 -9.83 11.80
C GLY A 274 -2.46 -11.06 10.91
N LEU A 275 -3.31 -11.25 9.89
CA LEU A 275 -3.17 -12.32 8.91
C LEU A 275 -1.85 -12.21 8.13
N THR A 276 -1.48 -11.00 7.72
CA THR A 276 -0.22 -10.77 7.02
C THR A 276 0.98 -11.04 7.91
N THR A 277 0.96 -10.57 9.17
CA THR A 277 2.03 -10.88 10.14
C THR A 277 2.15 -12.37 10.38
N ALA A 278 1.02 -13.05 10.59
CA ALA A 278 0.98 -14.49 10.82
C ALA A 278 1.55 -15.28 9.63
N TYR A 279 1.20 -14.89 8.40
CA TYR A 279 1.71 -15.52 7.18
C TYR A 279 3.24 -15.48 7.09
N TYR A 280 3.84 -14.29 7.19
CA TYR A 280 5.29 -14.12 7.02
C TYR A 280 6.10 -14.74 8.17
N THR A 281 5.63 -14.58 9.40
CA THR A 281 6.33 -15.17 10.57
C THR A 281 6.23 -16.70 10.57
N ALA A 282 5.08 -17.26 10.19
CA ALA A 282 4.94 -18.71 10.02
C ALA A 282 5.83 -19.25 8.89
N ALA A 283 6.01 -18.49 7.80
CA ALA A 283 6.94 -18.82 6.72
C ALA A 283 8.40 -18.92 7.20
N GLU A 284 8.77 -18.10 8.17
CA GLU A 284 10.10 -18.12 8.81
C GLU A 284 10.28 -19.29 9.79
N GLY A 285 9.27 -20.14 10.00
CA GLY A 285 9.34 -21.30 10.90
C GLY A 285 9.02 -20.97 12.37
N ILE A 286 8.49 -19.78 12.64
CA ILE A 286 8.05 -19.34 13.97
C ILE A 286 6.65 -19.90 14.25
N GLU A 287 6.40 -20.36 15.47
CA GLU A 287 5.06 -20.78 15.90
C GLU A 287 4.18 -19.54 16.17
N VAL A 288 2.99 -19.51 15.57
CA VAL A 288 2.10 -18.34 15.64
C VAL A 288 0.75 -18.73 16.24
N ASP A 289 0.40 -18.11 17.36
CA ASP A 289 -0.96 -18.09 17.90
C ASP A 289 -1.64 -16.77 17.55
N CYS A 290 -2.69 -16.81 16.73
CA CYS A 290 -3.48 -15.64 16.33
C CYS A 290 -4.82 -15.61 17.08
N TYR A 291 -4.99 -14.62 17.95
CA TYR A 291 -6.16 -14.42 18.79
C TYR A 291 -7.15 -13.45 18.15
N GLU A 292 -8.42 -13.83 18.09
CA GLU A 292 -9.50 -13.04 17.50
C GLU A 292 -10.68 -12.92 18.49
N GLU A 293 -11.17 -11.70 18.68
CA GLU A 293 -12.30 -11.40 19.57
C GLU A 293 -13.61 -11.97 19.02
N LEU A 294 -13.80 -11.86 17.70
CA LEU A 294 -15.01 -12.28 17.01
C LEU A 294 -15.09 -13.81 16.80
N PRO A 295 -16.28 -14.35 16.51
CA PRO A 295 -16.45 -15.76 16.16
C PRO A 295 -15.91 -16.11 14.75
N VAL A 296 -15.56 -15.12 13.95
CA VAL A 296 -15.08 -15.25 12.56
C VAL A 296 -13.74 -14.55 12.40
N LEU A 297 -12.92 -15.05 11.46
CA LEU A 297 -11.63 -14.47 11.13
C LEU A 297 -11.77 -13.38 10.06
N GLY A 298 -10.70 -12.61 9.82
CA GLY A 298 -10.60 -11.64 8.73
C GLY A 298 -10.90 -10.19 9.12
N GLY A 299 -11.25 -9.94 10.38
CA GLY A 299 -11.48 -8.59 10.92
C GLY A 299 -12.44 -7.76 10.07
N GLU A 300 -12.15 -6.46 9.91
CA GLU A 300 -13.00 -5.51 9.18
C GLU A 300 -13.27 -5.88 7.72
N VAL A 301 -12.44 -6.70 7.07
CA VAL A 301 -12.76 -7.18 5.72
C VAL A 301 -13.94 -8.17 5.75
N THR A 302 -14.02 -9.00 6.79
CA THR A 302 -15.14 -9.93 6.97
C THR A 302 -16.40 -9.23 7.44
N VAL A 303 -16.30 -8.38 8.46
CA VAL A 303 -17.49 -7.82 9.15
C VAL A 303 -17.80 -6.37 8.79
N GLY A 304 -16.87 -5.64 8.19
CA GLY A 304 -17.07 -4.27 7.72
C GLY A 304 -17.41 -4.20 6.23
N VAL A 305 -16.64 -4.89 5.37
CA VAL A 305 -16.82 -4.84 3.92
C VAL A 305 -17.99 -5.72 3.47
N PRO A 306 -18.98 -5.19 2.73
CA PRO A 306 -20.15 -5.95 2.30
C PRO A 306 -19.87 -7.08 1.31
N GLU A 307 -20.71 -8.11 1.32
CA GLU A 307 -20.61 -9.30 0.45
C GLU A 307 -20.62 -8.96 -1.06
N TYR A 308 -21.42 -7.98 -1.48
CA TYR A 308 -21.47 -7.55 -2.88
C TYR A 308 -20.15 -6.93 -3.38
N ARG A 309 -19.27 -6.51 -2.45
CA ARG A 309 -18.02 -5.81 -2.73
C ARG A 309 -16.82 -6.73 -2.54
N MET A 310 -16.83 -7.50 -1.45
CA MET A 310 -15.85 -8.56 -1.18
C MET A 310 -16.61 -9.85 -0.85
N PRO A 311 -16.76 -10.76 -1.82
CA PRO A 311 -17.38 -12.06 -1.59
C PRO A 311 -16.65 -12.83 -0.51
N TRP A 312 -17.40 -13.37 0.46
CA TRP A 312 -16.84 -14.08 1.59
C TRP A 312 -16.06 -15.33 1.14
N ASP A 313 -16.59 -16.08 0.17
CA ASP A 313 -15.94 -17.28 -0.35
C ASP A 313 -14.53 -16.97 -0.87
N LYS A 314 -14.34 -15.86 -1.59
CA LYS A 314 -13.02 -15.43 -2.07
C LYS A 314 -12.11 -14.93 -0.96
N TYR A 315 -12.64 -14.24 0.06
CA TYR A 315 -11.80 -13.81 1.18
C TYR A 315 -11.38 -14.98 2.06
N GLN A 316 -12.26 -15.97 2.20
CA GLN A 316 -11.97 -17.19 2.94
C GLN A 316 -10.73 -17.88 2.37
N GLU A 317 -10.54 -17.90 1.05
CA GLU A 317 -9.34 -18.48 0.42
C GLU A 317 -8.04 -17.75 0.80
N ASP A 318 -8.06 -16.41 0.93
CA ASP A 318 -6.90 -15.68 1.49
C ASP A 318 -6.60 -16.13 2.93
N ILE A 319 -7.63 -16.38 3.76
CA ILE A 319 -7.48 -16.82 5.16
C ILE A 319 -7.00 -18.28 5.23
N GLU A 320 -7.52 -19.16 4.39
CA GLU A 320 -7.09 -20.56 4.31
C GLU A 320 -5.64 -20.67 3.82
N CYS A 321 -5.21 -19.82 2.88
CA CYS A 321 -3.81 -19.69 2.48
C CYS A 321 -2.90 -19.35 3.68
N VAL A 322 -3.33 -18.44 4.56
CA VAL A 322 -2.59 -18.15 5.80
C VAL A 322 -2.62 -19.35 6.77
N ARG A 323 -3.73 -20.08 6.85
CA ARG A 323 -3.85 -21.27 7.68
C ARG A 323 -2.96 -22.41 7.20
N ASP A 324 -2.78 -22.57 5.90
CA ASP A 324 -1.93 -23.61 5.29
C ASP A 324 -0.46 -23.48 5.73
N MET A 325 -0.01 -22.26 6.02
CA MET A 325 1.31 -22.00 6.62
C MET A 325 1.44 -22.51 8.08
N GLY A 326 0.37 -23.04 8.67
CA GLY A 326 0.35 -23.66 9.99
C GLY A 326 0.10 -22.70 11.14
N VAL A 327 -0.61 -21.60 10.90
CA VAL A 327 -1.02 -20.62 11.92
C VAL A 327 -2.14 -21.21 12.78
N ASN A 328 -2.02 -21.06 14.11
CA ASN A 328 -3.06 -21.48 15.05
C ASN A 328 -4.02 -20.33 15.35
N PHE A 329 -5.27 -20.44 14.90
CA PHE A 329 -6.30 -19.41 15.10
C PHE A 329 -7.18 -19.71 16.33
N ILE A 330 -7.33 -18.71 17.21
CA ILE A 330 -8.07 -18.79 18.46
C ILE A 330 -9.15 -17.69 18.47
N THR A 331 -10.35 -18.04 18.02
CA THR A 331 -11.51 -17.14 17.95
C THR A 331 -12.25 -17.01 19.29
N ASN A 332 -13.20 -16.07 19.36
CA ASN A 332 -14.02 -15.80 20.55
C ASN A 332 -13.17 -15.47 21.81
N ARG A 333 -12.01 -14.85 21.61
CA ARG A 333 -11.05 -14.55 22.68
C ARG A 333 -10.61 -13.08 22.62
N LYS A 334 -11.34 -12.23 23.35
CA LYS A 334 -10.87 -10.87 23.67
C LYS A 334 -9.64 -10.95 24.59
N ILE A 335 -8.58 -10.25 24.22
CA ILE A 335 -7.35 -10.16 25.01
C ILE A 335 -7.45 -8.99 25.99
N THR A 336 -7.06 -9.23 27.24
CA THR A 336 -7.07 -8.25 28.33
C THR A 336 -5.66 -7.82 28.72
N ALA A 337 -5.54 -6.78 29.55
CA ALA A 337 -4.26 -6.39 30.15
C ALA A 337 -3.59 -7.53 30.94
N ASP A 338 -4.37 -8.39 31.62
CA ASP A 338 -3.81 -9.55 32.34
C ASP A 338 -3.25 -10.59 31.37
N ASP A 339 -3.92 -10.83 30.25
CA ASP A 339 -3.42 -11.69 29.18
C ASP A 339 -2.11 -11.12 28.61
N MET A 340 -2.04 -9.81 28.34
CA MET A 340 -0.82 -9.17 27.82
C MET A 340 0.37 -9.31 28.78
N ARG A 341 0.16 -9.17 30.09
CA ARG A 341 1.19 -9.43 31.12
C ARG A 341 1.67 -10.88 31.13
N GLN A 342 0.79 -11.81 30.76
CA GLN A 342 1.13 -13.22 30.65
C GLN A 342 1.86 -13.52 29.33
N PHE A 343 1.40 -12.92 28.23
CA PHE A 343 2.00 -13.09 26.91
C PHE A 343 3.45 -12.62 26.86
N GLU A 344 3.80 -11.55 27.58
CA GLU A 344 5.19 -11.10 27.73
C GLU A 344 6.14 -12.18 28.31
N LYS A 345 5.60 -13.21 29.00
CA LYS A 345 6.39 -14.32 29.56
C LYS A 345 6.35 -15.57 28.69
N ASP A 346 5.25 -15.77 27.97
CA ASP A 346 4.96 -17.03 27.26
C ASP A 346 5.37 -16.98 25.78
N TYR A 347 5.54 -15.78 25.23
CA TYR A 347 5.88 -15.55 23.82
C TYR A 347 7.19 -14.74 23.70
N ASP A 348 7.94 -14.98 22.62
CA ASP A 348 9.16 -14.23 22.30
C ASP A 348 8.85 -12.80 21.82
N ALA A 349 7.68 -12.60 21.19
CA ALA A 349 7.16 -11.29 20.81
C ALA A 349 5.63 -11.30 20.64
N VAL A 350 5.03 -10.11 20.66
CA VAL A 350 3.58 -9.91 20.46
C VAL A 350 3.34 -8.87 19.37
N MET A 351 2.47 -9.17 18.41
CA MET A 351 1.92 -8.22 17.44
C MET A 351 0.53 -7.75 17.88
N VAL A 352 0.36 -6.45 18.09
CA VAL A 352 -0.95 -5.82 18.29
C VAL A 352 -1.49 -5.34 16.93
N ALA A 353 -2.57 -5.96 16.47
CA ALA A 353 -3.22 -5.68 15.18
C ALA A 353 -4.76 -5.62 15.33
N THR A 354 -5.23 -5.02 16.43
CA THR A 354 -6.65 -4.99 16.85
C THR A 354 -7.53 -4.07 15.99
N GLY A 355 -6.92 -3.23 15.15
CA GLY A 355 -7.62 -2.31 14.28
C GLY A 355 -8.27 -1.13 15.02
N THR A 356 -9.26 -0.49 14.38
CA THR A 356 -10.02 0.64 14.96
C THR A 356 -11.51 0.35 14.92
N ARG A 357 -12.05 -0.14 16.04
CA ARG A 357 -13.38 -0.73 16.13
C ARG A 357 -14.42 0.11 16.86
N ILE A 358 -14.04 1.29 17.37
CA ILE A 358 -14.96 2.19 18.06
C ILE A 358 -15.43 3.29 17.10
N SER A 359 -16.73 3.38 16.83
CA SER A 359 -17.30 4.43 15.98
C SER A 359 -17.16 5.82 16.63
N LYS A 360 -16.62 6.81 15.92
CA LYS A 360 -16.54 8.18 16.42
C LYS A 360 -17.89 8.88 16.33
N LYS A 361 -18.16 9.66 17.39
CA LYS A 361 -19.31 10.56 17.53
C LYS A 361 -19.37 11.62 16.42
N VAL A 362 -20.59 11.99 16.00
CA VAL A 362 -20.90 13.10 15.06
C VAL A 362 -20.54 14.46 15.66
N ARG A 363 -20.64 14.59 16.98
CA ARG A 363 -20.45 15.79 17.81
C ARG A 363 -21.54 16.86 17.64
N CYS A 364 -22.80 16.44 17.53
CA CYS A 364 -23.95 17.33 17.58
C CYS A 364 -24.31 17.75 19.03
N ASP A 365 -25.05 18.84 19.20
CA ASP A 365 -25.26 19.52 20.50
C ASP A 365 -25.77 18.62 21.63
N ASN A 366 -26.59 17.62 21.32
CA ASN A 366 -27.24 16.74 22.28
C ASN A 366 -26.99 15.25 22.01
N GLU A 367 -25.84 14.92 21.42
CA GLU A 367 -25.48 13.56 21.08
C GLU A 367 -25.39 12.63 22.30
N ARG A 368 -26.06 11.49 22.22
CA ARG A 368 -26.17 10.48 23.27
C ARG A 368 -26.30 9.10 22.64
N GLU A 369 -25.52 8.13 23.12
CA GLU A 369 -25.54 6.75 22.61
C GLU A 369 -26.81 5.99 23.00
N GLU A 370 -27.56 6.48 23.98
CA GLU A 370 -28.80 5.88 24.46
C GLU A 370 -30.01 6.20 23.57
N ILE A 371 -29.87 7.13 22.61
CA ILE A 371 -30.95 7.50 21.69
C ILE A 371 -31.26 6.29 20.80
N LYS A 372 -32.51 5.85 20.84
CA LYS A 372 -32.97 4.74 20.01
C LYS A 372 -33.07 5.21 18.56
N GLY A 373 -32.40 4.47 17.67
CA GLY A 373 -32.21 4.86 16.26
C GLY A 373 -30.86 5.54 15.99
N TYR A 374 -30.01 5.75 17.01
CA TYR A 374 -28.62 6.17 16.83
C TYR A 374 -27.70 4.94 16.85
N TRP A 375 -27.13 4.57 15.70
CA TRP A 375 -26.36 3.33 15.54
C TRP A 375 -24.91 3.60 15.15
N GLY A 376 -23.94 2.99 15.83
CA GLY A 376 -22.55 3.02 15.37
C GLY A 376 -22.41 2.38 14.00
N ALA A 377 -21.59 2.96 13.11
CA ALA A 377 -21.38 2.37 11.78
C ALA A 377 -20.76 0.96 11.84
N ILE A 378 -19.83 0.74 12.77
CA ILE A 378 -19.20 -0.58 12.96
C ILE A 378 -20.24 -1.60 13.43
N ASP A 379 -21.07 -1.26 14.43
CA ASP A 379 -22.12 -2.17 14.91
C ASP A 379 -23.13 -2.51 13.81
N PHE A 380 -23.55 -1.51 13.03
CA PHE A 380 -24.46 -1.71 11.91
C PHE A 380 -23.89 -2.67 10.86
N LEU A 381 -22.63 -2.47 10.45
CA LEU A 381 -21.98 -3.32 9.45
C LEU A 381 -21.75 -4.73 9.99
N ASP A 382 -21.37 -4.89 11.26
CA ASP A 382 -21.29 -6.19 11.93
C ASP A 382 -22.62 -6.93 11.84
N TRP A 383 -23.74 -6.29 12.19
CA TRP A 383 -25.06 -6.93 12.15
C TRP A 383 -25.44 -7.39 10.74
N VAL A 384 -25.16 -6.56 9.73
CA VAL A 384 -25.43 -6.89 8.34
C VAL A 384 -24.54 -8.06 7.90
N ASN A 385 -23.22 -7.92 8.02
CA ASN A 385 -22.28 -8.89 7.45
C ASN A 385 -22.27 -10.22 8.20
N LEU A 386 -22.38 -10.23 9.53
CA LEU A 386 -22.44 -11.46 10.31
C LEU A 386 -23.70 -12.29 9.97
N TYR A 387 -24.83 -11.62 9.72
CA TYR A 387 -26.04 -12.29 9.28
C TYR A 387 -25.94 -12.76 7.83
N GLU A 388 -25.62 -11.86 6.90
CA GLU A 388 -25.62 -12.16 5.46
C GLU A 388 -24.59 -13.23 5.06
N LYS A 389 -23.41 -13.23 5.69
CA LYS A 389 -22.32 -14.15 5.35
C LYS A 389 -22.35 -15.45 6.15
N PHE A 390 -22.87 -15.42 7.39
CA PHE A 390 -22.74 -16.53 8.33
C PHE A 390 -24.03 -16.96 9.05
N ASP A 391 -25.17 -16.31 8.79
CA ASP A 391 -26.43 -16.48 9.55
C ASP A 391 -26.24 -16.29 11.06
N ILE A 392 -25.27 -15.46 11.46
CA ILE A 392 -25.02 -15.10 12.86
C ILE A 392 -25.93 -13.94 13.23
N LYS A 393 -26.92 -14.23 14.07
CA LYS A 393 -27.99 -13.30 14.45
C LYS A 393 -27.54 -12.30 15.50
N THR A 394 -28.05 -11.07 15.38
CA THR A 394 -27.85 -10.03 16.40
C THR A 394 -28.43 -10.50 17.75
N PRO A 395 -27.70 -10.35 18.88
CA PRO A 395 -28.20 -10.75 20.19
C PRO A 395 -29.52 -10.06 20.57
N LYS A 396 -30.44 -10.78 21.22
CA LYS A 396 -31.77 -10.24 21.60
C LYS A 396 -31.71 -8.95 22.40
N GLU A 397 -30.74 -8.83 23.31
CA GLU A 397 -30.54 -7.62 24.12
C GLU A 397 -30.21 -6.40 23.23
N VAL A 398 -29.41 -6.61 22.18
CA VAL A 398 -29.10 -5.58 21.19
C VAL A 398 -30.33 -5.28 20.33
N GLN A 399 -31.06 -6.31 19.89
CA GLN A 399 -32.31 -6.13 19.13
C GLN A 399 -33.32 -5.26 19.90
N GLU A 400 -33.54 -5.56 21.18
CA GLU A 400 -34.45 -4.81 22.07
C GLU A 400 -33.96 -3.38 22.31
N LYS A 401 -32.66 -3.20 22.56
CA LYS A 401 -32.06 -1.88 22.78
C LYS A 401 -32.12 -1.00 21.53
N GLN A 402 -31.86 -1.59 20.36
CA GLN A 402 -31.73 -0.88 19.09
C GLN A 402 -32.99 -0.89 18.22
N MET A 403 -34.07 -1.50 18.71
CA MET A 403 -35.36 -1.63 18.03
C MET A 403 -35.26 -2.36 16.67
N LEU A 404 -34.40 -3.36 16.58
CA LEU A 404 -34.35 -4.24 15.41
C LEU A 404 -35.53 -5.19 15.44
N PRO A 405 -36.44 -5.17 14.43
CA PRO A 405 -37.69 -5.93 14.46
C PRO A 405 -37.51 -7.42 14.15
N THR A 406 -36.38 -7.80 13.58
CA THR A 406 -36.05 -9.14 13.11
C THR A 406 -34.64 -9.53 13.54
N ASP A 407 -34.27 -10.78 13.27
CA ASP A 407 -32.91 -11.31 13.52
C ASP A 407 -31.84 -10.71 12.59
N HIS A 408 -32.24 -9.91 11.61
CA HIS A 408 -31.39 -9.19 10.66
C HIS A 408 -31.77 -7.71 10.61
N VAL A 409 -30.99 -6.92 9.88
CA VAL A 409 -31.28 -5.49 9.69
C VAL A 409 -32.35 -5.34 8.60
N ASP A 410 -33.60 -5.09 9.00
CA ASP A 410 -34.71 -4.74 8.09
C ASP A 410 -35.02 -3.23 8.20
N LEU A 411 -34.78 -2.52 7.09
CA LEU A 411 -35.01 -1.08 6.96
C LEU A 411 -36.23 -0.76 6.08
N THR A 412 -37.10 -1.74 5.81
CA THR A 412 -38.29 -1.55 4.98
C THR A 412 -39.15 -0.38 5.46
N GLY A 413 -39.33 0.61 4.58
CA GLY A 413 -40.14 1.79 4.87
C GLY A 413 -39.45 2.88 5.69
N LYS A 414 -38.18 2.68 6.08
CA LYS A 414 -37.42 3.55 6.97
C LYS A 414 -36.57 4.58 6.22
N THR A 415 -36.34 5.73 6.86
CA THR A 415 -35.41 6.76 6.40
C THR A 415 -34.12 6.70 7.22
N VAL A 416 -32.99 6.50 6.54
CA VAL A 416 -31.66 6.40 7.14
C VAL A 416 -30.84 7.63 6.79
N VAL A 417 -30.15 8.20 7.78
CA VAL A 417 -29.19 9.28 7.61
C VAL A 417 -27.82 8.80 8.07
N CYS A 418 -26.89 8.67 7.13
CA CYS A 418 -25.48 8.38 7.41
C CYS A 418 -24.68 9.69 7.42
N VAL A 419 -23.79 9.87 8.39
CA VAL A 419 -22.90 11.04 8.47
C VAL A 419 -21.47 10.60 8.22
N GLY A 420 -20.89 10.95 7.08
CA GLY A 420 -19.57 10.48 6.70
C GLY A 420 -19.15 10.86 5.29
N GLY A 421 -17.97 10.40 4.88
CA GLY A 421 -17.44 10.61 3.53
C GLY A 421 -16.18 9.80 3.23
N GLY A 422 -16.15 8.56 3.72
CA GLY A 422 -15.11 7.55 3.50
C GLY A 422 -15.71 6.19 3.16
N PHE A 423 -14.89 5.15 3.02
CA PHE A 423 -15.37 3.83 2.56
C PHE A 423 -16.46 3.25 3.46
N THR A 424 -16.27 3.28 4.79
CA THR A 424 -17.29 2.83 5.76
C THR A 424 -18.65 3.50 5.52
N SER A 425 -18.66 4.79 5.19
CA SER A 425 -19.92 5.49 4.93
C SER A 425 -20.59 5.02 3.63
N MET A 426 -19.82 4.69 2.59
CA MET A 426 -20.35 4.12 1.34
C MET A 426 -20.95 2.73 1.60
N ASP A 427 -20.25 1.89 2.35
CA ASP A 427 -20.73 0.56 2.73
C ASP A 427 -22.04 0.67 3.55
N VAL A 428 -22.11 1.61 4.52
CA VAL A 428 -23.33 1.86 5.31
C VAL A 428 -24.53 2.22 4.44
N VAL A 429 -24.39 3.19 3.53
CA VAL A 429 -25.53 3.66 2.73
C VAL A 429 -25.99 2.62 1.71
N ARG A 430 -25.06 1.89 1.11
CA ARG A 430 -25.36 0.85 0.11
C ARG A 430 -25.94 -0.40 0.75
N CYS A 431 -25.49 -0.78 1.96
CA CYS A 431 -26.15 -1.80 2.77
C CYS A 431 -27.55 -1.36 3.21
N SER A 432 -27.75 -0.09 3.54
CA SER A 432 -29.08 0.43 3.90
C SER A 432 -30.09 0.28 2.77
N ILE A 433 -29.67 0.53 1.51
CA ILE A 433 -30.51 0.30 0.33
C ILE A 433 -30.88 -1.19 0.21
N ARG A 434 -29.91 -2.09 0.34
CA ARG A 434 -30.12 -3.55 0.26
C ARG A 434 -31.01 -4.09 1.37
N ALA A 435 -30.94 -3.49 2.56
CA ALA A 435 -31.84 -3.76 3.68
C ALA A 435 -33.26 -3.19 3.50
N GLY A 436 -33.59 -2.59 2.35
CA GLY A 436 -34.94 -2.14 2.00
C GLY A 436 -35.28 -0.72 2.45
N ALA A 437 -34.30 0.11 2.82
CA ALA A 437 -34.53 1.49 3.21
C ALA A 437 -35.35 2.24 2.15
N LYS A 438 -36.42 2.93 2.60
CA LYS A 438 -37.24 3.77 1.72
C LYS A 438 -36.43 4.95 1.19
N LYS A 439 -35.57 5.51 2.05
CA LYS A 439 -34.76 6.68 1.73
C LYS A 439 -33.45 6.64 2.49
N VAL A 440 -32.34 6.92 1.80
CA VAL A 440 -31.01 6.95 2.40
C VAL A 440 -30.34 8.29 2.06
N TYR A 441 -29.96 9.02 3.10
CA TYR A 441 -29.23 10.27 2.98
C TYR A 441 -27.78 10.10 3.42
N MET A 442 -26.86 10.65 2.64
CA MET A 442 -25.47 10.85 3.05
C MET A 442 -25.25 12.32 3.40
N VAL A 443 -25.13 12.63 4.69
CA VAL A 443 -24.80 13.99 5.16
C VAL A 443 -23.29 14.13 5.20
N TYR A 444 -22.76 15.02 4.38
CA TYR A 444 -21.34 15.28 4.31
C TYR A 444 -21.04 16.78 4.39
N ARG A 445 -20.13 17.14 5.29
CA ARG A 445 -19.78 18.54 5.56
C ARG A 445 -18.96 19.21 4.44
N ARG A 446 -18.46 18.47 3.45
CA ARG A 446 -17.65 19.00 2.33
C ARG A 446 -18.32 18.73 0.98
N ASP A 447 -17.57 18.95 -0.10
CA ASP A 447 -18.01 18.79 -1.48
C ASP A 447 -17.83 17.36 -2.03
N GLU A 448 -18.44 17.14 -3.18
CA GLU A 448 -18.36 15.91 -3.99
C GLU A 448 -16.91 15.56 -4.37
N LYS A 449 -16.10 16.54 -4.77
CA LYS A 449 -14.70 16.28 -5.13
C LYS A 449 -13.91 15.68 -3.95
N THR A 450 -14.21 16.11 -2.74
CA THR A 450 -13.57 15.60 -1.53
C THR A 450 -14.03 14.18 -1.21
N ILE A 451 -15.31 13.83 -1.40
CA ILE A 451 -15.80 12.48 -1.11
C ILE A 451 -15.20 11.46 -2.08
N ILE A 452 -15.14 11.80 -3.37
CA ILE A 452 -14.51 10.95 -4.41
C ILE A 452 -13.05 10.70 -4.08
N ARG A 453 -12.30 11.74 -3.67
CA ARG A 453 -10.89 11.59 -3.29
C ARG A 453 -10.68 10.71 -2.05
N ASN A 454 -11.62 10.70 -1.11
CA ASN A 454 -11.50 9.90 0.12
C ASN A 454 -11.97 8.45 -0.06
N THR A 455 -12.67 8.16 -1.17
CA THR A 455 -13.20 6.84 -1.51
C THR A 455 -12.62 6.46 -2.87
N THR A 456 -13.44 6.33 -3.89
CA THR A 456 -13.04 6.31 -5.30
C THR A 456 -14.15 6.94 -6.14
N TYR A 457 -13.91 7.09 -7.44
CA TYR A 457 -14.94 7.54 -8.38
C TYR A 457 -16.08 6.51 -8.46
N GLU A 458 -15.72 5.24 -8.54
CA GLU A 458 -16.62 4.10 -8.69
C GLU A 458 -17.56 3.96 -7.48
N GLU A 459 -17.02 3.95 -6.26
CA GLU A 459 -17.83 3.81 -5.04
C GLU A 459 -18.89 4.91 -4.89
N TYR A 460 -18.50 6.16 -5.21
CA TYR A 460 -19.43 7.28 -5.16
C TYR A 460 -20.52 7.16 -6.23
N HIS A 461 -20.14 6.90 -7.49
CA HIS A 461 -21.10 6.83 -8.59
C HIS A 461 -22.06 5.64 -8.45
N GLU A 462 -21.57 4.48 -8.03
CA GLU A 462 -22.42 3.31 -7.78
C GLU A 462 -23.44 3.59 -6.67
N ALA A 463 -23.07 4.31 -5.61
CA ALA A 463 -23.99 4.70 -4.55
C ALA A 463 -25.07 5.69 -5.03
N VAL A 464 -24.70 6.65 -5.89
CA VAL A 464 -25.66 7.57 -6.52
C VAL A 464 -26.65 6.80 -7.41
N GLU A 465 -26.17 5.87 -8.23
CA GLU A 465 -27.00 5.04 -9.10
C GLU A 465 -27.97 4.18 -8.29
N GLU A 466 -27.52 3.60 -7.17
CA GLU A 466 -28.33 2.79 -6.26
C GLU A 466 -29.41 3.62 -5.51
N GLY A 467 -29.34 4.96 -5.56
CA GLY A 467 -30.38 5.86 -5.06
C GLY A 467 -30.05 6.61 -3.76
N VAL A 468 -28.76 6.69 -3.39
CA VAL A 468 -28.32 7.47 -2.22
C VAL A 468 -28.42 8.97 -2.50
N GLU A 469 -29.08 9.72 -1.61
CA GLU A 469 -29.17 11.19 -1.71
C GLU A 469 -28.04 11.87 -0.92
N PHE A 470 -27.10 12.50 -1.63
CA PHE A 470 -25.98 13.21 -1.01
C PHE A 470 -26.36 14.65 -0.62
N LEU A 471 -26.19 14.96 0.67
CA LEU A 471 -26.39 16.27 1.26
C LEU A 471 -25.02 16.88 1.59
N PHE A 472 -24.42 17.51 0.58
CA PHE A 472 -23.13 18.19 0.71
C PHE A 472 -23.24 19.47 1.55
N HIS A 473 -22.07 19.93 2.02
CA HIS A 473 -21.94 21.12 2.87
C HIS A 473 -22.91 21.14 4.05
N SER A 474 -23.19 19.96 4.61
CA SER A 474 -24.22 19.77 5.63
C SER A 474 -23.65 19.03 6.83
N ALA A 475 -24.07 19.39 8.05
CA ALA A 475 -23.75 18.64 9.26
C ALA A 475 -24.95 18.58 10.20
N VAL A 476 -25.11 17.44 10.88
CA VAL A 476 -26.16 17.27 11.90
C VAL A 476 -25.80 18.11 13.11
N ASN A 477 -26.69 19.04 13.48
CA ASN A 477 -26.52 19.94 14.60
C ASN A 477 -27.26 19.48 15.86
N LYS A 478 -28.45 18.88 15.70
CA LYS A 478 -29.26 18.41 16.82
C LYS A 478 -30.10 17.20 16.43
N ILE A 479 -30.27 16.28 17.39
CA ILE A 479 -31.15 15.12 17.29
C ILE A 479 -32.46 15.41 18.04
N THR A 480 -33.60 15.30 17.37
CA THR A 480 -34.93 15.39 18.01
C THR A 480 -35.46 13.98 18.30
N THR A 481 -35.94 13.78 19.51
CA THR A 481 -36.51 12.49 19.96
C THR A 481 -37.94 12.65 20.48
N ASP A 482 -38.69 11.55 20.48
CA ASP A 482 -39.97 11.45 21.17
C ASP A 482 -39.81 11.29 22.70
N GLU A 483 -40.93 11.05 23.39
CA GLU A 483 -40.98 10.84 24.84
C GLU A 483 -40.29 9.56 25.35
N ASN A 484 -39.94 8.63 24.44
CA ASN A 484 -39.27 7.36 24.73
C ASN A 484 -37.81 7.34 24.24
N ASP A 485 -37.23 8.52 23.97
CA ASP A 485 -35.88 8.70 23.42
C ASP A 485 -35.69 8.08 22.01
N VAL A 486 -36.75 7.94 21.22
CA VAL A 486 -36.69 7.46 19.83
C VAL A 486 -36.44 8.64 18.90
N LEU A 487 -35.43 8.53 18.02
CA LEU A 487 -35.14 9.49 16.97
C LEU A 487 -36.36 9.71 16.07
N THR A 488 -36.69 10.98 15.81
CA THR A 488 -37.76 11.36 14.88
C THR A 488 -37.29 12.30 13.78
N GLU A 489 -36.43 13.25 14.12
CA GLU A 489 -35.95 14.28 13.20
C GLU A 489 -34.50 14.70 13.51
N LEU A 490 -33.78 15.14 12.49
CA LEU A 490 -32.46 15.72 12.59
C LEU A 490 -32.50 17.18 12.14
N LEU A 491 -31.95 18.09 12.95
CA LEU A 491 -31.65 19.45 12.53
C LEU A 491 -30.28 19.46 11.84
N VAL A 492 -30.25 19.87 10.59
CA VAL A 492 -29.05 19.91 9.75
C VAL A 492 -28.69 21.34 9.42
N ASP A 493 -27.46 21.72 9.72
CA ASP A 493 -26.89 23.02 9.37
C ASP A 493 -26.24 22.98 7.99
N LYS A 494 -26.29 24.10 7.26
CA LYS A 494 -25.57 24.29 6.01
C LYS A 494 -24.29 25.10 6.22
N PHE A 495 -23.27 24.78 5.45
CA PHE A 495 -21.96 25.40 5.49
C PHE A 495 -21.56 25.94 4.12
N GLU A 496 -20.66 26.91 4.12
CA GLU A 496 -19.90 27.34 2.95
C GLU A 496 -18.43 26.94 3.14
N LEU A 497 -17.80 26.47 2.05
CA LEU A 497 -16.37 26.22 2.05
C LEU A 497 -15.64 27.51 1.71
N VAL A 498 -15.02 28.12 2.72
CA VAL A 498 -14.19 29.31 2.53
C VAL A 498 -12.75 28.84 2.30
N PRO A 499 -12.14 29.12 1.13
CA PRO A 499 -10.75 28.79 0.86
C PRO A 499 -9.85 29.33 1.96
N ASP A 500 -8.89 28.51 2.38
CA ASP A 500 -7.90 28.94 3.35
C ASP A 500 -6.95 29.96 2.66
N PRO A 501 -6.73 31.15 3.26
CA PRO A 501 -5.91 32.19 2.65
C PRO A 501 -4.44 31.77 2.46
N ASP A 502 -3.95 30.80 3.22
CA ASP A 502 -2.58 30.27 3.14
C ASP A 502 -2.51 29.00 2.26
N GLY A 503 -3.58 28.68 1.52
CA GLY A 503 -3.67 27.50 0.67
C GLY A 503 -3.90 26.20 1.45
N GLY A 504 -4.23 26.30 2.74
CA GLY A 504 -4.60 25.19 3.60
C GLY A 504 -5.95 24.55 3.25
N ARG A 505 -6.42 23.66 4.13
CA ARG A 505 -7.71 22.97 3.94
C ARG A 505 -8.85 23.99 4.11
N PRO A 506 -9.80 24.11 3.15
CA PRO A 506 -10.89 25.08 3.25
C PRO A 506 -11.66 24.97 4.56
N ASN A 507 -11.95 26.13 5.15
CA ASN A 507 -12.71 26.31 6.38
C ASN A 507 -14.20 26.10 6.14
N LEU A 508 -14.89 25.62 7.16
CA LEU A 508 -16.33 25.41 7.14
C LEU A 508 -16.98 26.55 7.92
N GLU A 509 -17.67 27.45 7.22
CA GLU A 509 -18.42 28.53 7.83
C GLU A 509 -19.91 28.23 7.78
N LYS A 510 -20.58 28.24 8.94
CA LYS A 510 -22.01 27.98 9.03
C LYS A 510 -22.79 29.12 8.37
N ILE A 511 -23.75 28.77 7.51
CA ILE A 511 -24.66 29.72 6.90
C ILE A 511 -25.83 29.97 7.86
N GLU A 512 -25.81 31.13 8.52
CA GLU A 512 -26.85 31.50 9.48
C GLU A 512 -28.25 31.53 8.85
N GLY A 513 -29.21 30.90 9.53
CA GLY A 513 -30.60 30.82 9.08
C GLY A 513 -30.87 29.82 7.94
N ALA A 514 -29.87 29.04 7.49
CA ALA A 514 -30.01 28.06 6.42
C ALA A 514 -30.23 26.61 6.91
N SER A 515 -30.38 26.40 8.22
CA SER A 515 -30.65 25.09 8.81
C SER A 515 -32.03 24.55 8.40
N TYR A 516 -32.14 23.24 8.25
CA TYR A 516 -33.37 22.55 7.86
C TYR A 516 -33.52 21.23 8.63
N THR A 517 -34.73 20.69 8.68
CA THR A 517 -35.00 19.41 9.35
C THR A 517 -35.14 18.27 8.34
N ILE A 518 -34.70 17.08 8.75
CA ILE A 518 -34.89 15.83 8.01
C ILE A 518 -35.60 14.85 8.95
N GLU A 519 -36.75 14.33 8.53
CA GLU A 519 -37.38 13.19 9.21
C GLU A 519 -36.52 11.95 9.00
N ALA A 520 -36.12 11.28 10.09
CA ALA A 520 -35.23 10.13 10.04
C ALA A 520 -35.62 9.12 11.12
N ASP A 521 -35.58 7.83 10.75
CA ASP A 521 -35.72 6.73 11.71
C ASP A 521 -34.36 6.36 12.31
N TYR A 522 -33.29 6.46 11.52
CA TYR A 522 -31.94 6.07 11.91
C TYR A 522 -30.89 7.12 11.57
N LEU A 523 -29.96 7.34 12.51
CA LEU A 523 -28.75 8.15 12.34
C LEU A 523 -27.53 7.26 12.56
N ILE A 524 -26.67 7.14 11.54
CA ILE A 524 -25.48 6.29 11.54
C ILE A 524 -24.21 7.16 11.41
N PRO A 525 -23.47 7.46 12.50
CA PRO A 525 -22.13 8.03 12.45
C PRO A 525 -21.11 7.13 11.75
N ALA A 526 -20.68 7.53 10.54
CA ALA A 526 -19.59 6.92 9.78
C ALA A 526 -18.46 7.95 9.54
N VAL A 527 -18.12 8.74 10.57
CA VAL A 527 -17.19 9.87 10.46
C VAL A 527 -15.73 9.41 10.49
N SER A 528 -15.41 8.40 11.32
CA SER A 528 -14.10 7.75 11.50
C SER A 528 -14.21 6.77 12.69
N GLN A 529 -13.17 6.00 12.95
CA GLN A 529 -13.08 5.07 14.08
C GLN A 529 -11.92 5.43 15.04
N SER A 530 -11.96 4.86 16.24
CA SER A 530 -10.92 4.90 17.27
C SER A 530 -10.48 3.48 17.64
N ALA A 531 -9.24 3.34 18.10
CA ALA A 531 -8.71 2.07 18.61
C ALA A 531 -9.29 1.76 20.00
N ASP A 532 -9.61 0.50 20.24
CA ASP A 532 -9.83 -0.05 21.59
C ASP A 532 -8.49 -0.61 22.07
N LEU A 533 -7.91 0.01 23.10
CA LEU A 533 -6.56 -0.29 23.58
C LEU A 533 -6.54 -0.69 25.06
N ASP A 534 -7.69 -1.10 25.61
CA ASP A 534 -7.83 -1.56 26.99
C ASP A 534 -7.02 -2.84 27.28
N LEU A 535 -6.57 -3.54 26.23
CA LEU A 535 -5.63 -4.66 26.38
C LEU A 535 -4.25 -4.23 26.85
N LEU A 536 -3.85 -2.96 26.68
CA LEU A 536 -2.51 -2.51 27.05
C LEU A 536 -2.45 -2.24 28.56
N PRO A 537 -1.58 -2.92 29.34
CA PRO A 537 -1.39 -2.61 30.75
C PRO A 537 -0.98 -1.15 30.98
N GLU A 538 -1.72 -0.43 31.82
CA GLU A 538 -1.46 0.99 32.11
C GLU A 538 -0.02 1.23 32.61
N GLU A 539 0.55 0.30 33.37
CA GLU A 539 1.92 0.42 33.89
C GLU A 539 3.02 0.27 32.84
N TRP A 540 2.68 -0.14 31.60
CA TRP A 540 3.64 -0.19 30.50
C TRP A 540 3.93 1.20 29.92
N ASP A 541 3.05 2.18 30.15
CA ASP A 541 3.18 3.56 29.68
C ASP A 541 3.55 3.62 28.19
N ILE A 542 2.87 2.81 27.38
CA ILE A 542 3.13 2.75 25.94
C ILE A 542 2.87 4.12 25.32
N GLU A 543 3.88 4.67 24.64
CA GLU A 543 3.74 5.93 23.93
C GLU A 543 2.58 5.89 22.92
N MET A 544 1.77 6.95 22.97
CA MET A 544 0.59 7.12 22.11
C MET A 544 0.78 8.30 21.16
N THR A 545 0.13 8.23 20.00
CA THR A 545 0.04 9.37 19.08
C THR A 545 -0.97 10.40 19.58
N SER A 546 -0.99 11.60 18.98
CA SER A 546 -2.02 12.61 19.23
C SER A 546 -3.44 12.16 18.88
N TRP A 547 -3.58 11.06 18.14
CA TRP A 547 -4.86 10.49 17.70
C TRP A 547 -5.34 9.35 18.60
N ALA A 548 -4.67 9.11 19.74
CA ALA A 548 -4.92 8.01 20.66
C ALA A 548 -4.76 6.62 20.00
N THR A 549 -3.75 6.49 19.13
CA THR A 549 -3.28 5.21 18.55
C THR A 549 -1.89 4.87 19.10
N ILE A 550 -1.47 3.61 18.98
CA ILE A 550 -0.16 3.16 19.44
C ILE A 550 0.93 3.84 18.60
N LYS A 551 1.93 4.44 19.25
CA LYS A 551 3.04 5.08 18.53
C LYS A 551 4.17 4.08 18.28
N THR A 552 4.57 3.96 17.01
CA THR A 552 5.82 3.34 16.59
C THR A 552 6.70 4.34 15.83
N ASN A 553 7.87 3.93 15.34
CA ASN A 553 8.69 4.77 14.46
C ASN A 553 8.34 4.63 12.97
N GLY A 554 7.33 3.82 12.62
CA GLY A 554 6.86 3.57 11.25
C GLY A 554 7.86 2.82 10.36
N LYS A 555 8.98 2.33 10.90
CA LYS A 555 10.02 1.58 10.16
C LYS A 555 10.18 0.17 10.67
N ASP A 556 10.30 0.00 11.98
CA ASP A 556 10.44 -1.29 12.66
C ASP A 556 9.13 -1.77 13.30
N TYR A 557 8.18 -0.87 13.50
CA TYR A 557 6.88 -1.13 14.13
C TYR A 557 6.94 -1.66 15.57
N MET A 558 8.10 -1.56 16.22
CA MET A 558 8.22 -1.85 17.65
C MET A 558 7.67 -0.66 18.43
N THR A 559 6.92 -0.94 19.49
CA THR A 559 6.44 0.08 20.40
C THR A 559 7.55 0.55 21.34
N SER A 560 7.25 1.52 22.20
CA SER A 560 8.12 1.88 23.33
C SER A 560 8.38 0.72 24.32
N ARG A 561 7.59 -0.37 24.27
CA ARG A 561 7.81 -1.60 25.05
C ARG A 561 8.52 -2.65 24.19
N LYS A 562 9.73 -3.05 24.62
CA LYS A 562 10.53 -4.11 23.96
C LYS A 562 9.72 -5.41 23.84
N GLY A 563 9.71 -6.00 22.64
CA GLY A 563 8.99 -7.25 22.35
C GLY A 563 7.52 -7.08 21.96
N ILE A 564 6.98 -5.86 22.07
CA ILE A 564 5.61 -5.53 21.66
C ILE A 564 5.68 -4.68 20.39
N PHE A 565 5.06 -5.16 19.33
CA PHE A 565 4.93 -4.49 18.04
C PHE A 565 3.47 -4.12 17.78
N ALA A 566 3.24 -3.14 16.91
CA ALA A 566 1.91 -2.76 16.48
C ALA A 566 1.87 -2.44 14.98
N SER A 567 0.81 -2.87 14.28
CA SER A 567 0.61 -2.57 12.86
C SER A 567 -0.87 -2.50 12.50
N GLY A 568 -1.18 -1.84 11.37
CA GLY A 568 -2.56 -1.62 10.92
C GLY A 568 -3.23 -0.47 11.67
N ASP A 569 -4.56 -0.45 11.67
CA ASP A 569 -5.29 0.74 12.12
C ASP A 569 -5.06 1.11 13.60
N CYS A 570 -4.70 0.15 14.47
CA CYS A 570 -4.42 0.45 15.88
C CYS A 570 -3.13 1.27 16.08
N GLU A 571 -2.23 1.27 15.10
CA GLU A 571 -0.98 2.03 15.09
C GLU A 571 -1.17 3.39 14.40
N TYR A 572 -1.72 3.38 13.19
CA TYR A 572 -1.83 4.59 12.36
C TYR A 572 -3.16 5.35 12.54
N GLY A 573 -4.24 4.64 12.86
CA GLY A 573 -5.62 5.07 12.65
C GLY A 573 -6.24 4.40 11.42
N PRO A 574 -7.56 4.60 11.17
CA PRO A 574 -8.27 3.94 10.08
C PRO A 574 -7.57 4.15 8.73
N MET A 575 -7.17 3.06 8.07
CA MET A 575 -6.44 3.09 6.80
C MET A 575 -6.99 2.09 5.79
N THR A 576 -6.31 2.00 4.64
CA THR A 576 -6.68 1.08 3.57
C THR A 576 -6.09 -0.31 3.84
N ILE A 577 -6.75 -1.35 3.34
CA ILE A 577 -6.31 -2.74 3.54
C ILE A 577 -4.88 -2.95 3.04
N VAL A 578 -4.53 -2.36 1.89
CA VAL A 578 -3.17 -2.46 1.34
C VAL A 578 -2.11 -1.77 2.21
N ASN A 579 -2.46 -0.68 2.91
CA ASN A 579 -1.56 -0.07 3.88
C ASN A 579 -1.32 -1.02 5.06
N ALA A 580 -2.37 -1.63 5.60
CA ALA A 580 -2.27 -2.57 6.70
C ALA A 580 -1.40 -3.80 6.33
N VAL A 581 -1.57 -4.34 5.11
CA VAL A 581 -0.71 -5.41 4.58
C VAL A 581 0.75 -4.95 4.47
N GLY A 582 1.00 -3.75 3.93
CA GLY A 582 2.35 -3.22 3.78
C GLY A 582 3.07 -3.01 5.12
N GLN A 583 2.40 -2.38 6.09
CA GLN A 583 2.92 -2.21 7.44
C GLN A 583 3.21 -3.57 8.09
N ALA A 584 2.26 -4.50 8.03
CA ALA A 584 2.39 -5.81 8.66
C ALA A 584 3.47 -6.69 8.03
N LYS A 585 3.68 -6.62 6.70
CA LYS A 585 4.81 -7.27 6.02
C LYS A 585 6.13 -6.80 6.60
N ARG A 586 6.31 -5.48 6.68
CA ARG A 586 7.53 -4.86 7.21
C ARG A 586 7.73 -5.21 8.69
N ALA A 587 6.67 -5.09 9.49
CA ALA A 587 6.69 -5.42 10.91
C ALA A 587 7.02 -6.90 11.14
N ALA A 588 6.47 -7.82 10.34
CA ALA A 588 6.75 -9.25 10.42
C ALA A 588 8.20 -9.59 10.08
N SER A 589 8.76 -8.96 9.05
CA SER A 589 10.16 -9.10 8.67
C SER A 589 11.10 -8.70 9.82
N VAL A 590 10.86 -7.54 10.43
CA VAL A 590 11.66 -7.05 11.56
C VAL A 590 11.45 -7.90 12.82
N MET A 591 10.20 -8.24 13.14
CA MET A 591 9.85 -9.10 14.27
C MET A 591 10.53 -10.48 14.17
N SER A 592 10.59 -11.06 12.96
CA SER A 592 11.22 -12.36 12.74
C SER A 592 12.71 -12.35 13.05
N ARG A 593 13.42 -11.26 12.72
CA ARG A 593 14.82 -11.08 13.13
C ARG A 593 14.93 -10.90 14.64
N TYR A 594 14.12 -10.00 15.18
CA TYR A 594 14.10 -9.67 16.60
C TYR A 594 13.90 -10.89 17.51
N VAL A 595 13.01 -11.82 17.17
CA VAL A 595 12.78 -13.01 18.00
C VAL A 595 13.97 -13.98 17.98
N GLU A 596 14.77 -13.95 16.92
CA GLU A 596 15.96 -14.80 16.78
C GLU A 596 17.19 -14.18 17.47
N ASP A 597 17.48 -12.90 17.22
CA ASP A 597 18.72 -12.24 17.65
C ASP A 597 18.56 -11.26 18.83
N GLY A 598 17.33 -10.85 19.15
CA GLY A 598 17.01 -9.89 20.21
C GLY A 598 17.23 -8.42 19.86
N GLU A 599 17.57 -8.13 18.59
CA GLU A 599 17.95 -6.83 18.05
C GLU A 599 16.95 -6.36 16.96
N ILE A 600 16.82 -5.04 16.81
CA ILE A 600 15.99 -4.45 15.76
C ILE A 600 16.90 -4.02 14.62
N THR A 601 16.78 -4.71 13.49
CA THR A 601 17.57 -4.42 12.29
C THR A 601 16.68 -4.35 11.05
N LEU A 602 17.05 -3.45 10.13
CA LEU A 602 16.44 -3.34 8.81
C LEU A 602 17.32 -4.02 7.77
N THR A 603 16.72 -4.65 6.77
CA THR A 603 17.47 -5.20 5.63
C THR A 603 17.88 -4.07 4.67
N ASP A 604 18.87 -4.35 3.82
CA ASP A 604 19.28 -3.41 2.77
C ASP A 604 18.14 -3.09 1.80
N GLU A 605 17.27 -4.07 1.51
CA GLU A 605 16.08 -3.86 0.70
C GLU A 605 15.11 -2.88 1.35
N GLU A 606 14.87 -3.07 2.64
CA GLU A 606 14.01 -2.28 3.50
C GLU A 606 14.50 -0.83 3.67
N ILE A 607 15.83 -0.63 3.69
CA ILE A 607 16.48 0.70 3.72
C ILE A 607 16.38 1.37 2.35
N MET A 608 16.57 0.61 1.26
CA MET A 608 16.43 1.14 -0.10
C MET A 608 15.00 1.60 -0.38
N GLU A 609 13.97 0.91 0.12
CA GLU A 609 12.56 1.37 0.05
C GLU A 609 12.38 2.74 0.70
N ASP A 610 12.90 2.94 1.92
CA ASP A 610 12.82 4.22 2.61
C ASP A 610 13.45 5.37 1.79
N HIS A 611 14.57 5.10 1.14
CA HIS A 611 15.29 6.10 0.33
C HIS A 611 14.56 6.40 -0.98
N LEU A 612 14.09 5.38 -1.69
CA LEU A 612 13.36 5.54 -2.95
C LEU A 612 12.03 6.26 -2.76
N MET A 613 11.29 5.95 -1.69
CA MET A 613 10.05 6.64 -1.34
C MET A 613 10.29 8.14 -1.09
N LYS A 614 11.38 8.50 -0.41
CA LYS A 614 11.77 9.91 -0.19
C LYS A 614 12.20 10.61 -1.46
N LEU A 615 12.86 9.87 -2.36
CA LEU A 615 13.33 10.36 -3.66
C LEU A 615 12.19 10.59 -4.65
N LYS A 616 11.08 9.86 -4.47
CA LYS A 616 9.88 9.84 -5.33
C LYS A 616 10.19 9.27 -6.72
N VAL A 617 9.95 7.97 -6.88
CA VAL A 617 10.24 7.25 -8.13
C VAL A 617 9.36 7.75 -9.29
N TYR A 618 8.14 8.21 -9.02
CA TYR A 618 7.24 8.77 -10.04
C TYR A 618 7.48 10.26 -10.26
N ASP A 619 7.79 10.65 -11.51
CA ASP A 619 7.76 12.05 -11.95
C ASP A 619 6.54 12.33 -12.84
N LYS A 620 5.62 13.16 -12.35
CA LYS A 620 4.43 13.61 -13.09
C LYS A 620 4.73 14.53 -14.27
N ASN A 621 5.92 15.12 -14.34
CA ASN A 621 6.31 16.06 -15.41
C ASN A 621 7.12 15.37 -16.52
N GLU A 622 7.41 14.09 -16.35
CA GLU A 622 8.17 13.30 -17.32
C GLU A 622 7.45 13.28 -18.67
N LYS A 623 8.20 13.50 -19.74
CA LYS A 623 7.68 13.43 -21.11
C LYS A 623 7.90 12.04 -21.69
N ILE A 624 6.82 11.29 -21.82
CA ILE A 624 6.86 9.94 -22.40
C ILE A 624 7.14 10.01 -23.90
N THR A 625 8.14 9.24 -24.35
CA THR A 625 8.51 9.11 -25.77
C THR A 625 8.60 7.64 -26.18
N GLY A 626 8.39 7.36 -27.46
CA GLY A 626 8.48 6.00 -28.02
C GLY A 626 7.31 5.07 -27.68
N TRP A 627 6.22 5.60 -27.12
CA TRP A 627 4.98 4.89 -26.82
C TRP A 627 3.80 5.53 -27.55
N LEU A 628 2.85 4.70 -28.01
CA LEU A 628 1.66 5.18 -28.71
C LEU A 628 0.60 5.64 -27.70
N PRO A 629 0.14 6.90 -27.78
CA PRO A 629 -0.97 7.38 -26.96
C PRO A 629 -2.32 6.92 -27.52
N GLY A 630 -3.36 7.03 -26.70
CA GLY A 630 -4.75 6.95 -27.12
C GLY A 630 -5.31 5.53 -27.18
N LEU A 631 -4.67 4.57 -26.49
CA LEU A 631 -5.27 3.26 -26.26
C LEU A 631 -6.20 3.36 -25.04
N PRO A 632 -7.52 3.18 -25.23
CA PRO A 632 -8.49 3.35 -24.15
C PRO A 632 -8.21 2.36 -23.01
N ARG A 633 -8.52 2.77 -21.78
CA ARG A 633 -8.47 1.89 -20.62
C ARG A 633 -9.63 0.91 -20.65
N GLU A 634 -9.34 -0.38 -20.44
CA GLU A 634 -10.38 -1.39 -20.27
C GLU A 634 -11.12 -1.18 -18.95
N GLN A 635 -12.44 -1.35 -19.01
CA GLN A 635 -13.35 -1.23 -17.87
C GLN A 635 -13.96 -2.59 -17.56
N ALA A 636 -13.90 -2.99 -16.29
CA ALA A 636 -14.51 -4.23 -15.85
C ALA A 636 -16.03 -4.13 -15.99
N GLU A 637 -16.68 -5.25 -16.30
CA GLU A 637 -18.13 -5.28 -16.32
C GLU A 637 -18.65 -5.16 -14.88
N VAL A 638 -19.61 -4.26 -14.69
CA VAL A 638 -20.32 -4.10 -13.41
C VAL A 638 -21.76 -4.55 -13.56
N LEU A 639 -22.31 -5.18 -12.53
CA LEU A 639 -23.72 -5.53 -12.51
C LEU A 639 -24.59 -4.28 -12.66
N ASP A 640 -25.63 -4.40 -13.48
CA ASP A 640 -26.61 -3.33 -13.68
C ASP A 640 -27.27 -2.93 -12.36
N VAL A 641 -27.55 -1.63 -12.20
CA VAL A 641 -28.13 -1.06 -10.99
C VAL A 641 -29.45 -1.72 -10.57
N ASP A 642 -30.31 -2.06 -11.54
CA ASP A 642 -31.60 -2.71 -11.26
C ASP A 642 -31.43 -4.16 -10.81
N VAL A 643 -30.26 -4.76 -11.06
CA VAL A 643 -29.89 -6.08 -10.58
C VAL A 643 -29.14 -6.00 -9.27
N ARG A 644 -28.20 -5.08 -9.05
CA ARG A 644 -27.31 -5.13 -7.86
C ARG A 644 -27.89 -4.51 -6.58
N LYS A 645 -28.92 -3.67 -6.69
CA LYS A 645 -29.41 -2.85 -5.56
C LYS A 645 -30.15 -3.63 -4.47
N ASP A 646 -30.60 -4.85 -4.76
CA ASP A 646 -31.47 -5.65 -3.87
C ASP A 646 -30.90 -7.03 -3.52
N ASN A 647 -29.61 -7.27 -3.79
CA ASN A 647 -28.93 -8.50 -3.43
C ASN A 647 -27.43 -8.30 -3.18
N ASN A 648 -26.78 -9.39 -2.80
CA ASN A 648 -25.39 -9.46 -2.39
C ASN A 648 -24.47 -10.11 -3.45
N LYS A 649 -24.85 -10.11 -4.73
CA LYS A 649 -23.96 -10.58 -5.78
C LYS A 649 -22.77 -9.64 -5.95
N GLU A 650 -21.60 -10.19 -6.27
CA GLU A 650 -20.40 -9.41 -6.58
C GLU A 650 -20.70 -8.39 -7.68
N VAL A 651 -20.50 -7.10 -7.39
CA VAL A 651 -20.85 -6.00 -8.31
C VAL A 651 -19.85 -5.89 -9.44
N ASN A 652 -18.56 -6.02 -9.15
CA ASN A 652 -17.48 -5.93 -10.12
C ASN A 652 -17.09 -7.33 -10.58
N LEU A 653 -17.40 -7.67 -11.83
CA LEU A 653 -17.18 -9.01 -12.41
C LEU A 653 -15.73 -9.22 -12.87
N GLY A 654 -14.87 -8.20 -12.76
CA GLY A 654 -13.51 -8.23 -13.25
C GLY A 654 -13.43 -8.16 -14.78
N PHE A 655 -12.28 -8.55 -15.31
CA PHE A 655 -12.03 -8.57 -16.75
C PHE A 655 -12.31 -9.94 -17.34
N THR A 656 -12.88 -9.94 -18.54
CA THR A 656 -12.75 -11.09 -19.44
C THR A 656 -11.29 -11.29 -19.83
N GLN A 657 -10.94 -12.48 -20.31
CA GLN A 657 -9.57 -12.78 -20.75
C GLN A 657 -9.06 -11.79 -21.83
N ASP A 658 -9.90 -11.43 -22.80
CA ASP A 658 -9.53 -10.52 -23.89
C ASP A 658 -9.29 -9.08 -23.38
N GLN A 659 -10.11 -8.61 -22.43
CA GLN A 659 -9.91 -7.33 -21.77
C GLN A 659 -8.63 -7.33 -20.94
N ALA A 660 -8.40 -8.38 -20.15
CA ALA A 660 -7.22 -8.51 -19.32
C ALA A 660 -5.93 -8.47 -20.16
N LEU A 661 -5.90 -9.20 -21.29
CA LEU A 661 -4.78 -9.19 -22.21
C LEU A 661 -4.57 -7.82 -22.85
N THR A 662 -5.64 -7.23 -23.38
CA THR A 662 -5.60 -5.90 -24.01
C THR A 662 -5.09 -4.84 -23.03
N GLU A 663 -5.57 -4.87 -21.78
CA GLU A 663 -5.15 -3.94 -20.74
C GLU A 663 -3.69 -4.18 -20.31
N ALA A 664 -3.28 -5.44 -20.14
CA ALA A 664 -1.91 -5.79 -19.79
C ALA A 664 -0.90 -5.41 -20.89
N GLU A 665 -1.28 -5.48 -22.16
CA GLU A 665 -0.45 -5.05 -23.30
C GLU A 665 -0.12 -3.55 -23.26
N ARG A 666 -0.96 -2.74 -22.61
CA ARG A 666 -0.70 -1.31 -22.51
C ARG A 666 0.41 -0.98 -21.50
N CYS A 667 0.81 -1.91 -20.63
CA CYS A 667 1.84 -1.69 -19.62
C CYS A 667 3.22 -1.44 -20.24
N MET A 668 3.88 -0.36 -19.81
CA MET A 668 5.18 0.06 -20.36
C MET A 668 6.40 -0.64 -19.72
N ARG A 669 6.19 -1.51 -18.72
CA ARG A 669 7.27 -2.20 -17.97
C ARG A 669 8.29 -1.21 -17.39
N CYS A 670 7.80 -0.31 -16.53
CA CYS A 670 8.53 0.84 -15.99
C CYS A 670 9.50 0.49 -14.85
N TYR A 671 10.20 -0.64 -14.95
CA TYR A 671 11.24 -0.95 -13.98
C TYR A 671 12.36 0.09 -14.04
N TYR A 672 12.94 0.34 -12.88
CA TYR A 672 14.15 1.12 -12.68
C TYR A 672 15.08 0.35 -11.75
N ILE A 673 16.36 0.64 -11.84
CA ILE A 673 17.37 0.14 -10.91
C ILE A 673 18.08 1.33 -10.28
N ALA A 674 18.30 1.24 -8.97
CA ALA A 674 19.14 2.16 -8.22
C ALA A 674 20.13 1.36 -7.40
N MET A 675 21.32 1.92 -7.19
CA MET A 675 22.40 1.28 -6.44
C MET A 675 23.11 2.32 -5.57
N VAL A 676 23.40 1.93 -4.35
CA VAL A 676 24.23 2.67 -3.40
C VAL A 676 25.58 1.97 -3.26
N GLN A 677 26.66 2.74 -3.21
CA GLN A 677 27.93 2.30 -2.64
C GLN A 677 27.97 2.74 -1.18
N ALA A 678 27.85 1.79 -0.26
CA ALA A 678 27.74 2.03 1.20
C ALA A 678 29.06 1.78 1.95
#